data_AF-A0AAV6JP75-F1
#
_entry.id   AF-A0AAV6JP75-F1
#
_cell.length_a   1.000
_cell.length_b   1.000
_cell.length_c   1.000
_cell.angle_alpha   90.00
_cell.angle_beta   90.00
_cell.angle_gamma   90.00
#
_symmetry.space_group_name_H-M   'P 1'
#
loop_
_entity.id
_entity.type
_entity.pdbx_description
1 polymer ?
#
loop_
_entity_poly.entity_id
_entity_poly.type
_entity_poly.pdbx_seq_one_letter_code
_entity_poly.pdbx_strand_id
1 'polypeptide(L)'
;MHGRPRKPPTPEEEKANDIKASKLRALQSQFLQFHHDQIYTKEALEVCAKLVESNPEYIPAWNYRKLAVERIVSQLESDSESDPDAIKAIFREELKVTERALAKNYKSYGAWYHRKWVLRKGHSSIDRELELLKLFLGQDTRNFHAWNYRRFVAQLKNRSDEEELQFTTDMINGNFSNYSAWHNRSVLLSHLLENKVEGYFPKEKVLTEENDLVHQALFTDPHDQSGWFYHHWLLNQIVKIETPLLVYTWPPPGSNLKVSVDGCLDDSLPLSPITSFHLKTGQIPVVLYFSEAVEGVNSSTITLESSIHDTNTELIWSPLSTNNSGRAQAWVTHLSFPEEKFHFSQANPVKVTIGHSEGIKSISGFTLSHPTYFEFIVYLRTTAPHHADLQSLDMITWGDENFHTYEVHPKESSQLKLSDPLKSSDDNGSMAYRWNAETITSEIALFRELLSVTDCKIGKLTLARLLTALDAMISYDKTLESKEVVHFEEVLELYSDLVKLDPPHSQFYKDEHSLVLLQQLTSNPESFLRHCYNYRDPSPSRNICLRLCNLSLSRIGSVKQLLWIQMLDLSHNQLRSIEGLEAMQLLSCLNLSNNKIGSFSALEPLKQLQSLRALNISNNEIGAHSVGTRRYLCSSPLSHTAGSDWNFGEFAIDGIDFTNYWEAFSIFKDLKLTQLEIIGNVVAGEKIKLFLVKVMPALRWLDGVELQ
;
A
#
# COMPACT_ATOMS: atom_id res chain seq x y z
N MET A 1 9.19 13.79 30.70
CA MET A 1 9.91 14.32 29.53
C MET A 1 9.17 15.45 28.83
N HIS A 2 7.83 15.43 28.75
CA HIS A 2 7.08 16.47 28.02
C HIS A 2 6.72 17.69 28.90
N GLY A 3 6.63 18.87 28.29
CA GLY A 3 6.12 20.10 28.92
C GLY A 3 6.99 20.71 30.02
N ARG A 4 8.22 20.21 30.25
CA ARG A 4 9.13 20.83 31.23
C ARG A 4 9.62 22.18 30.67
N PRO A 5 9.37 23.31 31.35
CA PRO A 5 9.91 24.59 30.95
C PRO A 5 11.44 24.48 30.88
N ARG A 6 12.07 25.05 29.85
CA ARG A 6 13.54 25.10 29.71
C ARG A 6 14.19 26.10 30.68
N LYS A 7 13.53 26.44 31.79
CA LYS A 7 14.10 27.32 32.81
C LYS A 7 14.88 26.46 33.80
N PRO A 8 16.11 26.86 34.16
CA PRO A 8 16.83 26.19 35.22
C PRO A 8 16.01 26.30 36.52
N PRO A 9 15.91 25.21 37.30
CA PRO A 9 15.21 25.25 38.57
C PRO A 9 15.90 26.23 39.52
N THR A 10 15.11 26.89 40.35
CA THR A 10 15.62 27.72 41.45
C THR A 10 16.27 26.83 42.52
N PRO A 11 17.19 27.36 43.36
CA PRO A 11 17.81 26.57 44.44
C PRO A 11 16.79 25.93 45.40
N GLU A 12 15.64 26.59 45.62
CA GLU A 12 14.55 26.05 46.42
C GLU A 12 13.84 24.87 45.73
N GLU A 13 13.59 24.98 44.41
CA GLU A 13 13.02 23.91 43.60
C GLU A 13 13.98 22.72 43.45
N GLU A 14 15.28 22.95 43.32
CA GLU A 14 16.30 21.89 43.33
C GLU A 14 16.27 21.12 44.64
N LYS A 15 16.32 21.82 45.78
CA LYS A 15 16.23 21.19 47.10
C LYS A 15 14.93 20.41 47.28
N ALA A 16 13.79 20.95 46.81
CA ALA A 16 12.50 20.24 46.85
C ALA A 16 12.49 19.00 45.95
N ASN A 17 13.08 19.08 44.75
CA ASN A 17 13.23 17.96 43.83
C ASN A 17 14.14 16.86 44.40
N ASP A 18 15.23 17.22 45.07
CA ASP A 18 16.14 16.28 45.71
C ASP A 18 15.47 15.53 46.86
N ILE A 19 14.70 16.23 47.71
CA ILE A 19 13.91 15.61 48.78
C ILE A 19 12.90 14.62 48.17
N LYS A 20 12.22 15.01 47.09
CA LYS A 20 11.26 14.16 46.40
C LYS A 20 11.93 12.94 45.76
N ALA A 21 13.08 13.11 45.13
CA ALA A 21 13.87 12.04 44.54
C ALA A 21 14.40 11.07 45.60
N SER A 22 14.84 11.57 46.76
CA SER A 22 15.28 10.75 47.88
C SER A 22 14.14 9.90 48.45
N LYS A 23 12.94 10.49 48.63
CA LYS A 23 11.74 9.75 49.06
C LYS A 23 11.36 8.65 48.06
N LEU A 24 11.40 8.95 46.77
CA LEU A 24 11.09 7.97 45.72
C LEU A 24 12.10 6.82 45.69
N ARG A 25 13.40 7.12 45.81
CA ARG A 25 14.45 6.10 45.90
C ARG A 25 14.28 5.19 47.12
N ALA A 26 13.94 5.77 48.29
CA ALA A 26 13.67 4.97 49.48
C ALA A 26 12.48 4.00 49.28
N LEU A 27 11.38 4.47 48.67
CA LEU A 27 10.25 3.60 48.31
C LEU A 27 10.65 2.51 47.32
N GLN A 28 11.47 2.83 46.31
CA GLN A 28 11.96 1.86 45.34
C GLN A 28 12.85 0.80 45.99
N SER A 29 13.77 1.18 46.88
CA SER A 29 14.64 0.24 47.60
C SER A 29 13.83 -0.71 48.48
N GLN A 30 12.85 -0.19 49.23
CA GLN A 30 11.95 -1.03 50.04
C GLN A 30 11.13 -1.98 49.18
N PHE A 31 10.55 -1.47 48.08
CA PHE A 31 9.82 -2.29 47.11
C PHE A 31 10.69 -3.42 46.54
N LEU A 32 11.93 -3.11 46.11
CA LEU A 32 12.83 -4.10 45.52
C LEU A 32 13.19 -5.21 46.52
N GLN A 33 13.35 -4.87 47.80
CA GLN A 33 13.56 -5.87 48.85
C GLN A 33 12.36 -6.81 48.96
N PHE A 34 11.13 -6.27 49.08
CA PHE A 34 9.92 -7.09 49.14
C PHE A 34 9.72 -7.94 47.88
N HIS A 35 10.03 -7.39 46.71
CA HIS A 35 9.96 -8.11 45.44
C HIS A 35 10.97 -9.26 45.38
N HIS A 36 12.22 -9.04 45.79
CA HIS A 36 13.26 -10.06 45.81
C HIS A 36 12.92 -11.22 46.76
N ASP A 37 12.43 -10.88 47.95
CA ASP A 37 12.08 -11.83 48.99
C ASP A 37 10.67 -12.43 48.84
N GLN A 38 9.91 -12.02 47.82
CA GLN A 38 8.52 -12.43 47.56
C GLN A 38 7.56 -12.19 48.75
N ILE A 39 7.69 -11.03 49.42
CA ILE A 39 6.93 -10.68 50.64
C ILE A 39 5.64 -9.91 50.31
N TYR A 40 4.49 -10.58 50.29
CA TYR A 40 3.20 -9.98 49.89
C TYR A 40 2.35 -9.45 51.07
N THR A 41 2.96 -8.87 52.10
CA THR A 41 2.20 -8.35 53.25
C THR A 41 1.45 -7.05 52.91
N LYS A 42 0.55 -6.63 53.81
CA LYS A 42 -0.18 -5.37 53.68
C LYS A 42 0.78 -4.18 53.59
N GLU A 43 1.85 -4.18 54.39
CA GLU A 43 2.88 -3.15 54.38
C GLU A 43 3.59 -3.08 53.02
N ALA A 44 3.94 -4.24 52.44
CA ALA A 44 4.58 -4.31 51.14
C ALA A 44 3.67 -3.77 50.03
N LEU A 45 2.37 -4.09 50.07
CA LEU A 45 1.36 -3.54 49.16
C LEU A 45 1.15 -2.03 49.35
N GLU A 46 1.20 -1.51 50.57
CA GLU A 46 1.10 -0.07 50.83
C GLU A 46 2.33 0.70 50.32
N VAL A 47 3.54 0.16 50.52
CA VAL A 47 4.77 0.75 49.95
C VAL A 47 4.71 0.75 48.42
N CYS A 48 4.29 -0.37 47.83
CA CYS A 48 4.10 -0.48 46.40
C CYS A 48 3.03 0.49 45.87
N ALA A 49 1.92 0.70 46.59
CA ALA A 49 0.87 1.64 46.23
C ALA A 49 1.40 3.08 46.21
N LYS A 50 2.10 3.50 47.27
CA LYS A 50 2.74 4.83 47.34
C LYS A 50 3.74 5.04 46.20
N LEU A 51 4.47 3.99 45.82
CA LEU A 51 5.42 4.04 44.71
C LEU A 51 4.72 4.28 43.37
N VAL A 52 3.68 3.51 43.04
CA VAL A 52 2.97 3.66 41.75
C VAL A 52 2.09 4.91 41.69
N GLU A 53 1.57 5.37 42.82
CA GLU A 53 0.84 6.65 42.91
C GLU A 53 1.77 7.85 42.68
N SER A 54 3.03 7.73 43.13
CA SER A 54 4.05 8.76 42.93
C SER A 54 4.70 8.71 41.54
N ASN A 55 4.89 7.49 41.01
CA ASN A 55 5.48 7.21 39.70
C ASN A 55 4.70 6.08 38.98
N PRO A 56 3.59 6.41 38.30
CA PRO A 56 2.75 5.43 37.61
C PRO A 56 3.46 4.67 36.47
N GLU A 57 4.60 5.17 35.98
CA GLU A 57 5.36 4.52 34.91
C GLU A 57 6.30 3.41 35.41
N TYR A 58 6.36 3.16 36.72
CA TYR A 58 7.20 2.11 37.27
C TYR A 58 6.54 0.73 37.15
N ILE A 59 6.60 0.18 35.93
CA ILE A 59 5.94 -1.08 35.51
C ILE A 59 6.22 -2.29 36.43
N PRO A 60 7.44 -2.54 36.93
CA PRO A 60 7.69 -3.67 37.82
C PRO A 60 6.80 -3.70 39.06
N ALA A 61 6.46 -2.52 39.61
CA ALA A 61 5.57 -2.44 40.76
C ALA A 61 4.12 -2.83 40.40
N TRP A 62 3.61 -2.45 39.23
CA TRP A 62 2.30 -2.91 38.78
C TRP A 62 2.23 -4.44 38.63
N ASN A 63 3.27 -5.04 38.06
CA ASN A 63 3.35 -6.50 37.92
C ASN A 63 3.40 -7.19 39.29
N TYR A 64 4.20 -6.66 40.21
CA TYR A 64 4.25 -7.13 41.59
C TYR A 64 2.88 -7.09 42.27
N ARG A 65 2.12 -6.01 42.11
CA ARG A 65 0.75 -5.92 42.66
C ARG A 65 -0.16 -7.02 42.12
N LYS A 66 -0.10 -7.32 40.82
CA LYS A 66 -0.90 -8.39 40.22
C LYS A 66 -0.59 -9.74 40.86
N LEU A 67 0.70 -10.07 40.96
CA LEU A 67 1.16 -11.31 41.60
C LEU A 67 0.71 -11.40 43.06
N ALA A 68 0.84 -10.30 43.80
CA ALA A 68 0.43 -10.21 45.19
C ALA A 68 -1.09 -10.44 45.34
N VAL A 69 -1.90 -9.74 44.54
CA VAL A 69 -3.36 -9.87 44.56
C VAL A 69 -3.79 -11.27 44.16
N GLU A 70 -3.21 -11.85 43.11
CA GLU A 70 -3.55 -13.21 42.68
C GLU A 70 -3.23 -14.24 43.76
N ARG A 71 -2.08 -14.12 44.44
CA ARG A 71 -1.72 -15.01 45.55
C ARG A 71 -2.68 -14.88 46.73
N ILE A 72 -3.03 -13.65 47.12
CA ILE A 72 -3.95 -13.39 48.23
C ILE A 72 -5.35 -13.93 47.90
N VAL A 73 -5.82 -13.71 46.67
CA VAL A 73 -7.13 -14.21 46.22
C VAL A 73 -7.15 -15.75 46.21
N SER A 74 -6.13 -16.41 45.66
CA SER A 74 -6.06 -17.88 45.67
C SER A 74 -6.01 -18.47 47.08
N GLN A 75 -5.36 -17.78 48.03
CA GLN A 75 -5.35 -18.19 49.43
C GLN A 75 -6.76 -18.08 50.05
N LEU A 76 -7.47 -16.97 49.81
CA LEU A 76 -8.83 -16.78 50.30
C LEU A 76 -9.80 -17.78 49.67
N GLU A 77 -9.71 -18.03 48.37
CA GLU A 77 -10.55 -19.01 47.67
C GLU A 77 -10.34 -20.45 48.18
N SER A 78 -9.14 -20.78 48.64
CA SER A 78 -8.84 -22.09 49.23
C SER A 78 -9.35 -22.25 50.67
N ASP A 79 -9.70 -21.15 51.33
CA ASP A 79 -10.14 -21.13 52.71
C ASP A 79 -11.67 -21.11 52.78
N SER A 80 -12.27 -22.24 53.17
CA SER A 80 -13.73 -22.46 53.09
C SER A 80 -14.56 -21.60 54.03
N GLU A 81 -13.93 -20.92 55.00
CA GLU A 81 -14.57 -19.98 55.93
C GLU A 81 -14.39 -18.51 55.50
N SER A 82 -13.77 -18.23 54.35
CA SER A 82 -13.50 -16.86 53.92
C SER A 82 -14.75 -16.11 53.45
N ASP A 83 -14.83 -14.82 53.82
CA ASP A 83 -15.90 -13.91 53.42
C ASP A 83 -15.78 -13.56 51.92
N PRO A 84 -16.78 -13.84 51.08
CA PRO A 84 -16.79 -13.46 49.66
C PRO A 84 -16.61 -11.94 49.42
N ASP A 85 -16.97 -11.10 50.41
CA ASP A 85 -16.78 -9.66 50.31
C ASP A 85 -15.33 -9.22 50.55
N ALA A 86 -14.47 -10.06 51.13
CA ALA A 86 -13.05 -9.79 51.29
C ALA A 86 -12.34 -9.69 49.92
N ILE A 87 -12.66 -10.58 48.97
CA ILE A 87 -12.11 -10.54 47.60
C ILE A 87 -12.54 -9.24 46.91
N LYS A 88 -13.82 -8.86 47.02
CA LYS A 88 -14.33 -7.59 46.46
C LYS A 88 -13.64 -6.38 47.08
N ALA A 89 -13.32 -6.42 48.37
CA ALA A 89 -12.61 -5.33 49.06
C ALA A 89 -11.19 -5.13 48.52
N ILE A 90 -10.46 -6.21 48.21
CA ILE A 90 -9.11 -6.14 47.61
C ILE A 90 -9.18 -5.43 46.25
N PHE A 91 -10.06 -5.88 45.36
CA PHE A 91 -10.17 -5.26 44.04
C PHE A 91 -10.69 -3.82 44.10
N ARG A 92 -11.55 -3.49 45.06
CA ARG A 92 -11.97 -2.10 45.32
C ARG A 92 -10.78 -1.22 45.72
N GLU A 93 -9.84 -1.72 46.50
CA GLU A 93 -8.62 -0.97 46.83
C GLU A 93 -7.70 -0.82 45.62
N GLU A 94 -7.53 -1.85 44.78
CA GLU A 94 -6.77 -1.74 43.53
C GLU A 94 -7.35 -0.67 42.58
N LEU A 95 -8.67 -0.56 42.49
CA LEU A 95 -9.31 0.52 41.74
C LEU A 95 -8.99 1.91 42.31
N LYS A 96 -8.90 2.07 43.62
CA LYS A 96 -8.49 3.35 44.22
C LYS A 96 -7.01 3.66 43.97
N VAL A 97 -6.13 2.66 44.03
CA VAL A 97 -4.70 2.84 43.72
C VAL A 97 -4.53 3.31 42.27
N THR A 98 -5.22 2.68 41.32
CA THR A 98 -5.18 3.10 39.91
C THR A 98 -5.78 4.49 39.71
N GLU A 99 -6.89 4.83 40.40
CA GLU A 99 -7.49 6.16 40.34
C GLU A 99 -6.52 7.24 40.86
N ARG A 100 -5.85 7.01 42.00
CA ARG A 100 -4.83 7.93 42.55
C ARG A 100 -3.62 8.06 41.62
N ALA A 101 -3.17 6.96 41.00
CA ALA A 101 -2.10 6.98 40.02
C ALA A 101 -2.49 7.74 38.73
N LEU A 102 -3.73 7.58 38.24
CA LEU A 102 -4.24 8.31 37.09
C LEU A 102 -4.47 9.80 37.40
N ALA A 103 -4.88 10.14 38.61
CA ALA A 103 -4.93 11.54 39.05
C ALA A 103 -3.53 12.19 39.01
N LYS A 104 -2.47 11.39 39.21
CA LYS A 104 -1.08 11.87 39.07
C LYS A 104 -0.63 11.97 37.63
N ASN A 105 -0.90 10.95 36.82
CA ASN A 105 -0.60 10.90 35.40
C ASN A 105 -1.72 10.15 34.65
N TYR A 106 -2.67 10.90 34.11
CA TYR A 106 -3.82 10.36 33.39
C TYR A 106 -3.47 9.76 32.02
N LYS A 107 -2.19 9.86 31.61
CA LYS A 107 -1.61 9.23 30.41
C LYS A 107 -0.73 8.01 30.75
N SER A 108 -0.89 7.45 31.95
CA SER A 108 -0.07 6.30 32.36
C SER A 108 -0.55 4.99 31.77
N TYR A 109 0.31 4.33 30.98
CA TYR A 109 0.04 3.00 30.45
C TYR A 109 -0.16 1.97 31.57
N GLY A 110 0.73 1.98 32.57
CA GLY A 110 0.69 1.04 33.69
C GLY A 110 -0.62 1.11 34.46
N ALA A 111 -1.05 2.32 34.82
CA ALA A 111 -2.28 2.52 35.59
C ALA A 111 -3.55 2.10 34.81
N TRP A 112 -3.68 2.52 33.53
CA TRP A 112 -4.82 2.12 32.70
C TRP A 112 -4.86 0.61 32.43
N TYR A 113 -3.70 -0.02 32.20
CA TYR A 113 -3.62 -1.45 31.96
C TYR A 113 -3.94 -2.26 33.23
N HIS A 114 -3.45 -1.82 34.39
CA HIS A 114 -3.78 -2.44 35.67
C HIS A 114 -5.27 -2.32 35.98
N ARG A 115 -5.88 -1.14 35.74
CA ARG A 115 -7.33 -0.95 35.95
C ARG A 115 -8.17 -1.88 35.08
N LYS A 116 -7.82 -2.04 33.80
CA LYS A 116 -8.45 -3.04 32.90
C LYS A 116 -8.32 -4.46 33.43
N TRP A 117 -7.13 -4.82 33.93
CA TRP A 117 -6.90 -6.13 34.53
C TRP A 117 -7.79 -6.36 35.77
N VAL A 118 -7.92 -5.36 36.65
CA VAL A 118 -8.81 -5.44 37.83
C VAL A 118 -10.26 -5.70 37.41
N LEU A 119 -10.79 -4.94 36.45
CA LEU A 119 -12.18 -5.12 36.01
C LEU A 119 -12.43 -6.48 35.34
N ARG A 120 -11.45 -7.00 34.59
CA ARG A 120 -11.54 -8.33 33.95
C ARG A 120 -11.67 -9.48 34.95
N LYS A 121 -11.26 -9.28 36.21
CA LYS A 121 -11.42 -10.31 37.25
C LYS A 121 -12.86 -10.46 37.72
N GLY A 122 -13.77 -9.54 37.37
CA GLY A 122 -15.21 -9.71 37.61
C GLY A 122 -15.69 -9.47 39.05
N HIS A 123 -14.80 -9.07 39.97
CA HIS A 123 -15.14 -8.83 41.38
C HIS A 123 -15.41 -7.36 41.73
N SER A 124 -15.38 -6.45 40.74
CA SER A 124 -15.57 -5.00 40.94
C SER A 124 -16.83 -4.48 40.27
N SER A 125 -17.45 -3.46 40.86
CA SER A 125 -18.53 -2.69 40.19
C SER A 125 -17.97 -1.85 39.05
N ILE A 126 -18.73 -1.76 37.97
CA ILE A 126 -18.45 -0.97 36.75
C ILE A 126 -19.28 0.32 36.68
N ASP A 127 -19.98 0.68 37.77
CA ASP A 127 -20.95 1.79 37.75
C ASP A 127 -20.27 3.15 37.63
N ARG A 128 -19.14 3.32 38.30
CA ARG A 128 -18.39 4.59 38.34
C ARG A 128 -17.43 4.80 37.15
N GLU A 129 -17.25 3.79 36.30
CA GLU A 129 -16.21 3.84 35.26
C GLU A 129 -16.52 4.88 34.17
N LEU A 130 -17.80 5.05 33.81
CA LEU A 130 -18.23 6.07 32.85
C LEU A 130 -18.12 7.49 33.43
N GLU A 131 -18.37 7.66 34.73
CA GLU A 131 -18.18 8.94 35.43
C GLU A 131 -16.69 9.33 35.47
N LEU A 132 -15.83 8.35 35.76
CA LEU A 132 -14.38 8.53 35.73
C LEU A 132 -13.89 8.92 34.33
N LEU A 133 -14.42 8.28 33.30
CA LEU A 133 -14.14 8.63 31.90
C LEU A 133 -14.59 10.04 31.56
N LYS A 134 -15.77 10.48 32.03
CA LYS A 134 -16.24 11.86 31.87
C LYS A 134 -15.29 12.87 32.51
N LEU A 135 -14.73 12.55 33.67
CA LEU A 135 -13.72 13.40 34.32
C LEU A 135 -12.45 13.53 33.47
N PHE A 136 -11.87 12.40 33.01
CA PHE A 136 -10.62 12.43 32.26
C PHE A 136 -10.77 12.99 30.85
N LEU A 137 -11.87 12.69 30.16
CA LEU A 137 -12.16 13.27 28.84
C LEU A 137 -12.55 14.74 28.96
N GLY A 138 -13.14 15.17 30.07
CA GLY A 138 -13.37 16.60 30.36
C GLY A 138 -12.06 17.38 30.56
N GLN A 139 -11.01 16.75 31.08
CA GLN A 139 -9.68 17.36 31.22
C GLN A 139 -8.88 17.35 29.91
N ASP A 140 -8.93 16.24 29.17
CA ASP A 140 -8.24 16.08 27.88
C ASP A 140 -9.12 15.22 26.95
N THR A 141 -9.90 15.90 26.11
CA THR A 141 -10.83 15.26 25.17
C THR A 141 -10.12 14.39 24.12
N ARG A 142 -8.81 14.55 23.96
CA ARG A 142 -7.94 13.82 23.02
C ARG A 142 -7.13 12.73 23.71
N ASN A 143 -7.41 12.42 24.98
CA ASN A 143 -6.71 11.36 25.69
C ASN A 143 -7.07 9.97 25.11
N PHE A 144 -6.21 9.47 24.22
CA PHE A 144 -6.43 8.17 23.58
C PHE A 144 -6.50 7.00 24.58
N HIS A 145 -5.85 7.10 25.75
CA HIS A 145 -5.97 6.07 26.78
C HIS A 145 -7.39 5.99 27.35
N ALA A 146 -8.00 7.15 27.60
CA ALA A 146 -9.37 7.23 28.08
C ALA A 146 -10.35 6.73 27.02
N TRP A 147 -10.18 7.08 25.74
CA TRP A 147 -10.98 6.52 24.64
C TRP A 147 -10.83 5.00 24.52
N ASN A 148 -9.60 4.48 24.59
CA ASN A 148 -9.34 3.04 24.58
C ASN A 148 -9.97 2.33 25.79
N TYR A 149 -9.96 2.98 26.95
CA TYR A 149 -10.59 2.45 28.16
C TYR A 149 -12.12 2.48 28.06
N ARG A 150 -12.69 3.54 27.46
CA ARG A 150 -14.12 3.66 27.21
C ARG A 150 -14.65 2.52 26.37
N ARG A 151 -14.00 2.18 25.25
CA ARG A 151 -14.41 1.03 24.41
C ARG A 151 -14.45 -0.28 25.19
N PHE A 152 -13.46 -0.50 26.06
CA PHE A 152 -13.44 -1.66 26.96
C PHE A 152 -14.60 -1.64 27.97
N VAL A 153 -14.88 -0.48 28.60
CA VAL A 153 -15.98 -0.35 29.57
C VAL A 153 -17.36 -0.44 28.89
N ALA A 154 -17.52 0.14 27.71
CA ALA A 154 -18.77 0.07 26.92
C ALA A 154 -19.12 -1.38 26.60
N GLN A 155 -18.14 -2.18 26.18
CA GLN A 155 -18.31 -3.62 25.97
C GLN A 155 -18.67 -4.36 27.26
N LEU A 156 -18.01 -4.07 28.39
CA LEU A 156 -18.36 -4.68 29.68
C LEU A 156 -19.76 -4.33 30.18
N LYS A 157 -20.25 -3.13 29.87
CA LYS A 157 -21.60 -2.68 30.24
C LYS A 157 -22.67 -3.07 29.22
N ASN A 158 -22.32 -3.77 28.14
CA ASN A 158 -23.20 -4.05 27.01
C ASN A 158 -23.93 -2.80 26.50
N ARG A 159 -23.21 -1.67 26.40
CA ARG A 159 -23.77 -0.45 25.81
C ARG A 159 -24.08 -0.69 24.34
N SER A 160 -25.15 -0.09 23.86
CA SER A 160 -25.50 -0.19 22.45
C SER A 160 -24.63 0.73 21.60
N ASP A 161 -24.49 0.39 20.32
CA ASP A 161 -23.70 1.19 19.40
C ASP A 161 -24.33 2.58 19.19
N GLU A 162 -25.66 2.70 19.26
CA GLU A 162 -26.39 3.99 19.21
C GLU A 162 -25.93 4.92 20.35
N GLU A 163 -25.80 4.39 21.56
CA GLU A 163 -25.39 5.18 22.72
C GLU A 163 -23.95 5.69 22.58
N GLU A 164 -23.06 4.87 22.03
CA GLU A 164 -21.67 5.26 21.79
C GLU A 164 -21.54 6.23 20.60
N LEU A 165 -22.35 6.07 19.55
CA LEU A 165 -22.46 7.05 18.47
C LEU A 165 -22.98 8.38 18.99
N GLN A 166 -24.03 8.39 19.81
CA GLN A 166 -24.52 9.61 20.43
C GLN A 166 -23.44 10.28 21.29
N PHE A 167 -22.66 9.50 22.05
CA PHE A 167 -21.53 10.05 22.80
C PHE A 167 -20.48 10.70 21.88
N THR A 168 -20.16 10.11 20.73
CA THR A 168 -19.26 10.76 19.76
C THR A 168 -19.86 12.05 19.20
N THR A 169 -21.16 12.07 18.90
CA THR A 169 -21.90 13.27 18.46
C THR A 169 -21.80 14.38 19.51
N ASP A 170 -22.05 14.08 20.78
CA ASP A 170 -21.96 15.05 21.87
C ASP A 170 -20.53 15.62 22.01
N MET A 171 -19.51 14.77 21.84
CA MET A 171 -18.11 15.18 21.91
C MET A 171 -17.68 16.03 20.71
N ILE A 172 -18.25 15.79 19.52
CA ILE A 172 -18.04 16.59 18.30
C ILE A 172 -18.74 17.94 18.44
N ASN A 173 -20.00 17.97 18.87
CA ASN A 173 -20.76 19.20 19.07
C ASN A 173 -20.13 20.10 20.15
N GLY A 174 -19.51 19.50 21.18
CA GLY A 174 -18.75 20.24 22.18
C GLY A 174 -17.41 20.79 21.68
N ASN A 175 -16.78 20.10 20.71
CA ASN A 175 -15.52 20.52 20.08
C ASN A 175 -15.29 19.75 18.77
N PHE A 176 -15.61 20.37 17.64
CA PHE A 176 -15.49 19.72 16.32
C PHE A 176 -14.03 19.43 15.93
N SER A 177 -13.05 20.10 16.55
CA SER A 177 -11.62 19.80 16.40
C SER A 177 -11.17 18.54 17.14
N ASN A 178 -12.09 17.79 17.74
CA ASN A 178 -11.77 16.56 18.47
C ASN A 178 -11.61 15.37 17.52
N TYR A 179 -10.40 15.21 16.96
CA TYR A 179 -10.04 14.05 16.14
C TYR A 179 -10.37 12.70 16.78
N SER A 180 -10.24 12.57 18.11
CA SER A 180 -10.55 11.30 18.77
C SER A 180 -12.03 10.94 18.69
N ALA A 181 -12.94 11.92 18.72
CA ALA A 181 -14.36 11.67 18.58
C ALA A 181 -14.71 11.20 17.16
N TRP A 182 -14.22 11.93 16.13
CA TRP A 182 -14.37 11.54 14.72
C TRP A 182 -13.81 10.14 14.43
N HIS A 183 -12.60 9.85 14.93
CA HIS A 183 -11.99 8.55 14.74
C HIS A 183 -12.82 7.42 15.37
N ASN A 184 -13.27 7.58 16.63
CA ASN A 184 -14.11 6.56 17.26
C ASN A 184 -15.45 6.39 16.53
N ARG A 185 -16.05 7.47 16.02
CA ARG A 185 -17.26 7.42 15.19
C ARG A 185 -17.05 6.60 13.93
N SER A 186 -15.95 6.84 13.20
CA SER A 186 -15.62 6.10 11.97
C SER A 186 -15.44 4.60 12.23
N VAL A 187 -14.80 4.23 13.36
CA VAL A 187 -14.61 2.82 13.74
C VAL A 187 -15.94 2.13 14.06
N LEU A 188 -16.83 2.80 14.80
CA LEU A 188 -18.17 2.27 15.11
C LEU A 188 -19.00 2.09 13.83
N LEU A 189 -19.07 3.12 12.98
CA LEU A 189 -19.84 3.05 11.74
C LEU A 189 -19.28 2.03 10.75
N SER A 190 -17.96 1.89 10.63
CA SER A 190 -17.37 0.83 9.80
C SER A 190 -17.83 -0.55 10.26
N HIS A 191 -17.86 -0.82 11.57
CA HIS A 191 -18.35 -2.09 12.10
C HIS A 191 -19.85 -2.32 11.81
N LEU A 192 -20.67 -1.29 12.00
CA LEU A 192 -22.12 -1.36 11.76
C LEU A 192 -22.46 -1.60 10.28
N LEU A 193 -21.76 -0.91 9.37
CA LEU A 193 -21.92 -1.05 7.93
C LEU A 193 -21.44 -2.42 7.43
N GLU A 194 -20.29 -2.90 7.91
CA GLU A 194 -19.74 -4.22 7.55
C GLU A 194 -20.67 -5.36 7.98
N ASN A 195 -21.27 -5.25 9.18
CA ASN A 195 -22.19 -6.26 9.71
C ASN A 195 -23.64 -6.11 9.23
N LYS A 196 -23.94 -5.10 8.39
CA LYS A 196 -25.29 -4.81 7.87
C LYS A 196 -26.35 -4.76 8.98
N VAL A 197 -26.02 -4.09 10.09
CA VAL A 197 -26.92 -3.98 11.26
C VAL A 197 -28.20 -3.24 10.88
N GLU A 198 -29.35 -3.74 11.35
CA GLU A 198 -30.66 -3.13 11.10
C GLU A 198 -30.69 -1.68 11.58
N GLY A 199 -31.23 -0.77 10.76
CA GLY A 199 -31.26 0.68 11.03
C GLY A 199 -30.07 1.47 10.48
N TYR A 200 -28.94 0.81 10.20
CA TYR A 200 -27.76 1.40 9.54
C TYR A 200 -27.63 0.98 8.07
N PHE A 201 -28.73 0.49 7.51
CA PHE A 201 -28.88 0.13 6.11
C PHE A 201 -30.20 0.71 5.59
N PRO A 202 -30.27 1.23 4.35
CA PRO A 202 -29.24 1.26 3.30
C PRO A 202 -28.09 2.22 3.64
N LYS A 203 -26.86 1.87 3.19
CA LYS A 203 -25.63 2.63 3.50
C LYS A 203 -25.71 4.08 3.04
N GLU A 204 -26.39 4.32 1.92
CA GLU A 204 -26.57 5.60 1.26
C GLU A 204 -27.22 6.63 2.20
N LYS A 205 -28.21 6.18 2.99
CA LYS A 205 -28.88 7.03 3.97
C LYS A 205 -27.91 7.48 5.07
N VAL A 206 -27.19 6.53 5.66
CA VAL A 206 -26.23 6.79 6.76
C VAL A 206 -25.11 7.71 6.28
N LEU A 207 -24.53 7.45 5.12
CA LEU A 207 -23.44 8.26 4.57
C LEU A 207 -23.89 9.70 4.22
N THR A 208 -25.14 9.88 3.79
CA THR A 208 -25.71 11.22 3.56
C THR A 208 -25.79 12.01 4.87
N GLU A 209 -26.33 11.41 5.93
CA GLU A 209 -26.44 12.07 7.25
C GLU A 209 -25.06 12.40 7.85
N GLU A 210 -24.06 11.54 7.63
CA GLU A 210 -22.69 11.79 8.08
C GLU A 210 -21.95 12.86 7.27
N ASN A 211 -22.25 12.99 5.97
CA ASN A 211 -21.74 14.10 5.15
C ASN A 211 -22.28 15.44 5.70
N ASP A 212 -23.58 15.53 5.96
CA ASP A 212 -24.20 16.74 6.52
C ASP A 212 -23.56 17.12 7.86
N LEU A 213 -23.29 16.13 8.73
CA LEU A 213 -22.63 16.34 10.02
C LEU A 213 -21.20 16.87 9.85
N VAL A 214 -20.40 16.26 8.98
CA VAL A 214 -19.00 16.68 8.81
C VAL A 214 -18.91 18.03 8.13
N HIS A 215 -19.78 18.35 7.18
CA HIS A 215 -19.83 19.65 6.53
C HIS A 215 -19.96 20.79 7.55
N GLN A 216 -20.81 20.64 8.58
CA GLN A 216 -20.93 21.66 9.62
C GLN A 216 -19.56 22.00 10.24
N ALA A 217 -18.68 21.02 10.44
CA ALA A 217 -17.32 21.25 10.92
C ALA A 217 -16.42 21.88 9.84
N LEU A 218 -16.41 21.31 8.62
CA LEU A 218 -15.52 21.75 7.52
C LEU A 218 -15.77 23.20 7.11
N PHE A 219 -17.03 23.61 7.03
CA PHE A 219 -17.42 24.96 6.61
C PHE A 219 -17.36 25.98 7.76
N THR A 220 -17.34 25.52 9.03
CA THR A 220 -17.14 26.40 10.19
C THR A 220 -15.67 26.80 10.35
N ASP A 221 -14.75 25.84 10.25
CA ASP A 221 -13.30 26.11 10.23
C ASP A 221 -12.61 25.22 9.19
N PRO A 222 -12.41 25.72 7.96
CA PRO A 222 -11.77 24.97 6.89
C PRO A 222 -10.33 24.56 7.19
N HIS A 223 -9.67 25.15 8.18
CA HIS A 223 -8.29 24.81 8.55
C HIS A 223 -8.20 23.70 9.60
N ASP A 224 -9.30 23.33 10.26
CA ASP A 224 -9.33 22.22 11.22
C ASP A 224 -9.24 20.86 10.51
N GLN A 225 -8.20 20.10 10.80
CA GLN A 225 -7.92 18.85 10.09
C GLN A 225 -8.86 17.71 10.46
N SER A 226 -9.50 17.76 11.62
CA SER A 226 -10.18 16.60 12.21
C SER A 226 -11.39 16.18 11.38
N GLY A 227 -12.22 17.15 10.99
CA GLY A 227 -13.34 16.91 10.08
C GLY A 227 -12.87 16.40 8.71
N TRP A 228 -11.77 16.92 8.18
CA TRP A 228 -11.27 16.50 6.86
C TRP A 228 -10.80 15.05 6.83
N PHE A 229 -10.16 14.57 7.91
CA PHE A 229 -9.80 13.15 8.01
C PHE A 229 -11.04 12.26 8.07
N TYR A 230 -12.12 12.71 8.71
CA TYR A 230 -13.39 12.00 8.75
C TYR A 230 -14.09 11.99 7.38
N HIS A 231 -14.11 13.14 6.70
CA HIS A 231 -14.60 13.26 5.32
C HIS A 231 -13.82 12.35 4.35
N HIS A 232 -12.51 12.26 4.50
CA HIS A 232 -11.71 11.33 3.71
C HIS A 232 -12.10 9.86 3.96
N TRP A 233 -12.44 9.49 5.20
CA TRP A 233 -13.01 8.16 5.49
C TRP A 233 -14.38 7.97 4.83
N LEU A 234 -15.27 8.97 4.86
CA LEU A 234 -16.57 8.93 4.17
C LEU A 234 -16.41 8.74 2.67
N LEU A 235 -15.54 9.51 2.03
CA LEU A 235 -15.23 9.36 0.61
C LEU A 235 -14.78 7.94 0.28
N ASN A 236 -13.92 7.35 1.12
CA ASN A 236 -13.50 5.96 0.94
C ASN A 236 -14.67 4.97 1.05
N GLN A 237 -15.67 5.21 1.92
CA GLN A 237 -16.86 4.35 1.99
C GLN A 237 -17.76 4.50 0.75
N ILE A 238 -17.86 5.71 0.20
CA ILE A 238 -18.66 5.99 -1.01
C ILE A 238 -18.02 5.33 -2.24
N VAL A 239 -16.70 5.45 -2.39
CA VAL A 239 -15.96 4.95 -3.58
C VAL A 239 -15.69 3.45 -3.53
N LYS A 240 -15.78 2.81 -2.35
CA LYS A 240 -15.46 1.39 -2.17
C LYS A 240 -16.28 0.49 -3.09
N ILE A 241 -15.59 -0.20 -3.99
CA ILE A 241 -16.15 -1.28 -4.80
C ILE A 241 -16.22 -2.52 -3.90
N GLU A 242 -17.42 -3.04 -3.66
CA GLU A 242 -17.62 -4.15 -2.72
C GLU A 242 -17.09 -5.49 -3.25
N THR A 243 -17.07 -5.71 -4.57
CA THR A 243 -16.56 -6.96 -5.15
C THR A 243 -15.26 -6.76 -5.91
N PRO A 244 -14.25 -7.63 -5.72
CA PRO A 244 -13.04 -7.58 -6.52
C PRO A 244 -13.40 -7.80 -7.99
N LEU A 245 -12.83 -6.98 -8.89
CA LEU A 245 -13.03 -7.06 -10.33
C LEU A 245 -11.71 -7.36 -11.02
N LEU A 246 -11.73 -8.19 -12.06
CA LEU A 246 -10.59 -8.31 -12.96
C LEU A 246 -10.61 -7.10 -13.90
N VAL A 247 -9.67 -6.18 -13.72
CA VAL A 247 -9.67 -4.87 -14.40
C VAL A 247 -8.87 -4.93 -15.70
N TYR A 248 -7.75 -5.65 -15.70
CA TYR A 248 -6.90 -5.84 -16.87
C TYR A 248 -6.31 -7.24 -16.93
N THR A 249 -6.09 -7.69 -18.16
CA THR A 249 -5.33 -8.91 -18.44
C THR A 249 -4.27 -8.61 -19.48
N TRP A 250 -3.13 -9.25 -19.34
CA TRP A 250 -2.20 -9.43 -20.44
C TRP A 250 -2.02 -10.93 -20.66
N PRO A 251 -2.23 -11.46 -21.86
CA PRO A 251 -2.65 -10.79 -23.09
C PRO A 251 -4.05 -10.12 -23.02
N PRO A 252 -4.31 -9.07 -23.83
CA PRO A 252 -5.63 -8.44 -23.88
C PRO A 252 -6.70 -9.41 -24.43
N PRO A 253 -7.95 -9.35 -23.95
CA PRO A 253 -9.05 -10.16 -24.48
C PRO A 253 -9.27 -9.91 -25.98
N GLY A 254 -9.50 -10.98 -26.75
CA GLY A 254 -9.73 -10.94 -28.20
C GLY A 254 -8.47 -10.63 -29.03
N SER A 255 -7.29 -10.56 -28.42
CA SER A 255 -6.06 -10.21 -29.11
C SER A 255 -5.47 -11.38 -29.91
N ASN A 256 -4.76 -11.02 -31.00
CA ASN A 256 -4.04 -11.94 -31.87
C ASN A 256 -2.53 -11.73 -31.68
N LEU A 257 -1.93 -12.53 -30.81
CA LEU A 257 -0.51 -12.47 -30.49
C LEU A 257 0.33 -13.12 -31.58
N LYS A 258 1.29 -12.39 -32.11
CA LYS A 258 2.31 -12.90 -33.03
C LYS A 258 3.61 -13.01 -32.25
N VAL A 259 4.07 -14.23 -32.03
CA VAL A 259 5.31 -14.51 -31.29
C VAL A 259 6.35 -15.09 -32.24
N SER A 260 7.50 -14.43 -32.30
CA SER A 260 8.68 -14.91 -33.01
C SER A 260 9.72 -15.43 -32.03
N VAL A 261 10.33 -16.57 -32.36
CA VAL A 261 11.37 -17.24 -31.54
C VAL A 261 12.78 -16.97 -32.09
N ASP A 262 12.90 -16.70 -33.41
CA ASP A 262 14.19 -16.61 -34.13
C ASP A 262 14.52 -15.23 -34.74
N GLY A 263 13.95 -14.14 -34.22
CA GLY A 263 14.37 -12.77 -34.61
C GLY A 263 13.90 -12.21 -35.95
N CYS A 264 13.18 -12.98 -36.78
CA CYS A 264 12.64 -12.51 -38.07
C CYS A 264 11.10 -12.46 -38.07
N LEU A 265 10.53 -11.25 -38.04
CA LEU A 265 9.14 -11.00 -38.41
C LEU A 265 9.12 -10.50 -39.86
N ASP A 266 8.48 -11.27 -40.74
CA ASP A 266 8.31 -10.91 -42.17
C ASP A 266 7.49 -9.62 -42.35
N ASP A 267 7.97 -8.71 -43.19
CA ASP A 267 7.46 -7.34 -43.43
C ASP A 267 6.06 -7.27 -44.10
N SER A 268 5.44 -8.41 -44.36
CA SER A 268 4.24 -8.53 -45.19
C SER A 268 2.91 -8.28 -44.45
N LEU A 269 2.90 -8.12 -43.12
CA LEU A 269 1.70 -7.86 -42.31
C LEU A 269 1.94 -6.73 -41.30
N PRO A 270 0.94 -5.85 -41.04
CA PRO A 270 1.08 -4.79 -40.05
C PRO A 270 1.40 -5.39 -38.67
N LEU A 271 2.50 -4.93 -38.07
CA LEU A 271 2.98 -5.28 -36.74
C LEU A 271 2.41 -4.26 -35.75
N SER A 272 1.58 -4.73 -34.82
CA SER A 272 1.05 -3.89 -33.73
C SER A 272 1.99 -3.97 -32.51
N PRO A 273 2.29 -2.84 -31.84
CA PRO A 273 3.09 -2.79 -30.60
C PRO A 273 2.56 -3.66 -29.47
N ILE A 274 1.26 -3.93 -29.50
CA ILE A 274 0.55 -4.53 -28.37
C ILE A 274 0.44 -6.05 -28.53
N THR A 275 0.61 -6.56 -29.74
CA THR A 275 0.38 -7.98 -30.04
C THR A 275 1.54 -8.66 -30.76
N SER A 276 2.61 -7.95 -31.10
CA SER A 276 3.76 -8.53 -31.80
C SER A 276 4.97 -8.54 -30.88
N PHE A 277 5.49 -9.73 -30.57
CA PHE A 277 6.52 -9.90 -29.55
C PHE A 277 7.61 -10.87 -30.00
N HIS A 278 8.83 -10.61 -29.52
CA HIS A 278 9.95 -11.53 -29.63
C HIS A 278 10.25 -12.17 -28.28
N LEU A 279 10.14 -13.50 -28.17
CA LEU A 279 10.33 -14.24 -26.91
C LEU A 279 11.38 -15.33 -27.10
N LYS A 280 12.56 -15.14 -26.50
CA LYS A 280 13.70 -16.08 -26.58
C LYS A 280 13.49 -17.41 -25.86
N THR A 281 12.54 -17.47 -24.93
CA THR A 281 12.34 -18.61 -24.02
C THR A 281 11.19 -19.51 -24.43
N GLY A 282 10.43 -19.16 -25.49
CA GLY A 282 9.21 -19.87 -25.85
C GLY A 282 8.07 -19.77 -24.80
N GLN A 283 8.25 -18.93 -23.77
CA GLN A 283 7.29 -18.72 -22.69
C GLN A 283 6.58 -17.38 -22.83
N ILE A 284 5.26 -17.39 -22.72
CA ILE A 284 4.41 -16.19 -22.75
C ILE A 284 3.85 -15.96 -21.35
N PRO A 285 4.14 -14.82 -20.68
CA PRO A 285 3.47 -14.51 -19.42
C PRO A 285 1.95 -14.38 -19.60
N VAL A 286 1.19 -14.65 -18.55
CA VAL A 286 -0.22 -14.29 -18.45
C VAL A 286 -0.37 -13.55 -17.13
N VAL A 287 -0.69 -12.26 -17.22
CA VAL A 287 -0.82 -11.35 -16.08
C VAL A 287 -2.30 -11.06 -15.86
N LEU A 288 -2.76 -11.26 -14.63
CA LEU A 288 -4.10 -10.90 -14.18
C LEU A 288 -4.00 -9.75 -13.19
N TYR A 289 -4.74 -8.67 -13.44
CA TYR A 289 -4.72 -7.46 -12.62
C TYR A 289 -6.11 -7.15 -12.05
N PHE A 290 -6.23 -7.20 -10.73
CA PHE A 290 -7.49 -7.00 -10.01
C PHE A 290 -7.66 -5.54 -9.52
N SER A 291 -8.89 -5.13 -9.26
CA SER A 291 -9.23 -3.79 -8.73
C SER A 291 -8.66 -3.57 -7.32
N GLU A 292 -8.47 -4.66 -6.58
CA GLU A 292 -7.89 -4.69 -5.24
C GLU A 292 -7.04 -5.96 -5.05
N ALA A 293 -6.31 -6.04 -3.93
CA ALA A 293 -5.50 -7.22 -3.63
C ALA A 293 -6.37 -8.42 -3.24
N VAL A 294 -6.15 -9.56 -3.90
CA VAL A 294 -6.90 -10.81 -3.72
C VAL A 294 -6.00 -11.97 -3.28
N GLU A 295 -6.59 -12.97 -2.62
CA GLU A 295 -6.00 -14.30 -2.39
C GLU A 295 -6.71 -15.38 -3.22
N GLY A 296 -6.18 -16.61 -3.20
CA GLY A 296 -6.85 -17.78 -3.77
C GLY A 296 -6.65 -17.95 -5.27
N VAL A 297 -5.81 -17.16 -5.92
CA VAL A 297 -5.44 -17.31 -7.33
C VAL A 297 -4.50 -18.50 -7.49
N ASN A 298 -5.00 -19.61 -8.07
CA ASN A 298 -4.24 -20.84 -8.32
C ASN A 298 -4.94 -21.71 -9.39
N SER A 299 -4.40 -22.89 -9.67
CA SER A 299 -4.92 -23.84 -10.67
C SER A 299 -6.31 -24.40 -10.37
N SER A 300 -6.83 -24.27 -9.14
CA SER A 300 -8.19 -24.70 -8.78
C SER A 300 -9.24 -23.58 -8.89
N THR A 301 -8.82 -22.31 -9.00
CA THR A 301 -9.70 -21.16 -9.23
C THR A 301 -9.61 -20.61 -10.65
N ILE A 302 -8.53 -20.93 -11.36
CA ILE A 302 -8.27 -20.51 -12.74
C ILE A 302 -7.94 -21.71 -13.61
N THR A 303 -8.73 -21.91 -14.66
CA THR A 303 -8.49 -22.93 -15.69
C THR A 303 -8.04 -22.28 -16.99
N LEU A 304 -7.08 -22.92 -17.66
CA LEU A 304 -6.58 -22.51 -18.96
C LEU A 304 -6.75 -23.65 -19.95
N GLU A 305 -7.49 -23.38 -21.01
CA GLU A 305 -7.76 -24.31 -22.10
C GLU A 305 -6.97 -23.85 -23.33
N SER A 306 -6.11 -24.72 -23.87
CA SER A 306 -5.35 -24.47 -25.09
C SER A 306 -5.17 -25.78 -25.87
N SER A 307 -5.17 -25.69 -27.20
CA SER A 307 -4.95 -26.83 -28.11
C SER A 307 -3.50 -27.33 -28.14
N ILE A 308 -2.52 -26.54 -27.66
CA ILE A 308 -1.09 -26.82 -27.81
C ILE A 308 -0.35 -26.98 -26.47
N HIS A 309 -0.85 -26.36 -25.40
CA HIS A 309 -0.27 -26.51 -24.07
C HIS A 309 -0.36 -27.96 -23.59
N ASP A 310 0.69 -28.46 -22.94
CA ASP A 310 0.63 -29.78 -22.29
C ASP A 310 -0.38 -29.71 -21.14
N THR A 311 -1.54 -30.33 -21.34
CA THR A 311 -2.64 -30.38 -20.36
C THR A 311 -2.25 -31.08 -19.04
N ASN A 312 -1.05 -31.66 -18.96
CA ASN A 312 -0.49 -32.33 -17.78
C ASN A 312 0.43 -31.43 -16.94
N THR A 313 0.70 -30.19 -17.36
CA THR A 313 1.50 -29.24 -16.56
C THR A 313 0.58 -28.35 -15.73
N GLU A 314 0.61 -28.50 -14.41
CA GLU A 314 -0.09 -27.59 -13.51
C GLU A 314 0.51 -26.19 -13.64
N LEU A 315 -0.33 -25.20 -13.96
CA LEU A 315 0.09 -23.81 -14.01
C LEU A 315 0.34 -23.28 -12.60
N ILE A 316 1.57 -22.83 -12.37
CA ILE A 316 1.94 -22.15 -11.13
C ILE A 316 1.59 -20.68 -11.29
N TRP A 317 0.66 -20.20 -10.47
CA TRP A 317 0.33 -18.80 -10.34
C TRP A 317 1.18 -18.19 -9.22
N SER A 318 1.89 -17.12 -9.55
CA SER A 318 2.76 -16.42 -8.63
C SER A 318 2.26 -14.99 -8.41
N PRO A 319 2.16 -14.53 -7.15
CA PRO A 319 1.85 -13.14 -6.87
C PRO A 319 3.08 -12.27 -7.19
N LEU A 320 2.88 -11.14 -7.85
CA LEU A 320 3.98 -10.23 -8.20
C LEU A 320 4.46 -9.42 -6.99
N SER A 321 3.52 -8.93 -6.19
CA SER A 321 3.76 -8.17 -4.95
C SER A 321 2.65 -8.46 -3.95
N THR A 322 3.01 -8.86 -2.74
CA THR A 322 2.06 -9.22 -1.67
C THR A 322 2.05 -8.18 -0.55
N ASN A 323 0.86 -7.91 -0.03
CA ASN A 323 0.71 -7.14 1.21
C ASN A 323 0.99 -8.00 2.46
N ASN A 324 0.98 -7.39 3.66
CA ASN A 324 1.16 -8.07 4.95
C ASN A 324 0.22 -9.27 5.20
N SER A 325 -0.88 -9.35 4.47
CA SER A 325 -1.86 -10.44 4.58
C SER A 325 -1.66 -11.55 3.54
N GLY A 326 -0.59 -11.49 2.73
CA GLY A 326 -0.28 -12.45 1.67
C GLY A 326 -1.12 -12.30 0.39
N ARG A 327 -1.92 -11.23 0.28
CA ARG A 327 -2.77 -10.94 -0.90
C ARG A 327 -2.01 -10.09 -1.92
N ALA A 328 -2.32 -10.28 -3.20
CA ALA A 328 -1.68 -9.54 -4.29
C ALA A 328 -2.71 -8.98 -5.28
N GLN A 329 -2.42 -7.80 -5.83
CA GLN A 329 -3.27 -7.15 -6.83
C GLN A 329 -2.99 -7.64 -8.25
N ALA A 330 -1.77 -8.09 -8.52
CA ALA A 330 -1.38 -8.63 -9.81
C ALA A 330 -0.72 -10.01 -9.66
N TRP A 331 -1.12 -10.93 -10.52
CA TRP A 331 -0.67 -12.33 -10.53
C TRP A 331 -0.15 -12.70 -11.91
N VAL A 332 0.91 -13.51 -11.97
CA VAL A 332 1.50 -13.97 -13.21
C VAL A 332 1.63 -15.50 -13.24
N THR A 333 1.37 -16.07 -14.41
CA THR A 333 1.80 -17.43 -14.78
C THR A 333 2.51 -17.39 -16.14
N HIS A 334 3.20 -18.46 -16.52
CA HIS A 334 3.95 -18.52 -17.77
C HIS A 334 3.50 -19.72 -18.61
N LEU A 335 2.97 -19.44 -19.79
CA LEU A 335 2.58 -20.46 -20.76
C LEU A 335 3.80 -20.92 -21.54
N SER A 336 4.12 -22.20 -21.44
CA SER A 336 5.20 -22.82 -22.22
C SER A 336 4.60 -23.52 -23.44
N PHE A 337 5.19 -23.28 -24.61
CA PHE A 337 4.82 -23.99 -25.84
C PHE A 337 5.93 -24.98 -26.21
N PRO A 338 5.63 -26.28 -26.39
CA PRO A 338 6.65 -27.29 -26.69
C PRO A 338 7.30 -27.05 -28.05
N GLU A 339 8.64 -27.14 -28.10
CA GLU A 339 9.44 -26.80 -29.27
C GLU A 339 9.10 -27.64 -30.52
N GLU A 340 8.61 -28.86 -30.32
CA GLU A 340 8.30 -29.81 -31.40
C GLU A 340 7.05 -29.43 -32.23
N LYS A 341 6.24 -28.46 -31.78
CA LYS A 341 4.95 -28.09 -32.42
C LYS A 341 4.96 -26.72 -33.10
N PHE A 342 6.12 -26.11 -33.32
CA PHE A 342 6.22 -24.85 -34.07
C PHE A 342 5.98 -25.07 -35.58
N HIS A 343 4.73 -25.36 -35.95
CA HIS A 343 4.31 -25.37 -37.35
C HIS A 343 3.84 -23.97 -37.77
N PHE A 344 4.24 -23.56 -38.97
CA PHE A 344 4.00 -22.24 -39.54
C PHE A 344 2.54 -21.78 -39.41
N SER A 345 2.34 -20.65 -38.74
CA SER A 345 1.12 -19.82 -38.83
C SER A 345 -0.19 -20.45 -38.33
N GLN A 346 -0.15 -21.52 -37.53
CA GLN A 346 -1.37 -22.08 -36.93
C GLN A 346 -1.89 -21.19 -35.79
N ALA A 347 -3.20 -20.89 -35.83
CA ALA A 347 -3.89 -20.16 -34.78
C ALA A 347 -4.10 -21.06 -33.56
N ASN A 348 -3.57 -20.66 -32.41
CA ASN A 348 -3.70 -21.40 -31.16
C ASN A 348 -4.56 -20.61 -30.19
N PRO A 349 -5.88 -20.86 -30.13
CA PRO A 349 -6.74 -20.21 -29.18
C PRO A 349 -6.37 -20.66 -27.76
N VAL A 350 -6.33 -19.68 -26.86
CA VAL A 350 -6.16 -19.88 -25.43
C VAL A 350 -7.37 -19.25 -24.75
N LYS A 351 -8.09 -20.03 -23.96
CA LYS A 351 -9.21 -19.57 -23.14
C LYS A 351 -8.82 -19.65 -21.67
N VAL A 352 -8.98 -18.56 -20.96
CA VAL A 352 -8.70 -18.46 -19.52
C VAL A 352 -10.02 -18.22 -18.81
N THR A 353 -10.39 -19.12 -17.89
CA THR A 353 -11.61 -19.02 -17.08
C THR A 353 -11.23 -18.82 -15.62
N ILE A 354 -11.77 -17.77 -15.00
CA ILE A 354 -11.40 -17.29 -13.66
C ILE A 354 -12.64 -17.30 -12.79
N GLY A 355 -12.51 -17.76 -11.55
CA GLY A 355 -13.59 -17.67 -10.56
C GLY A 355 -14.69 -18.70 -10.73
N HIS A 356 -14.40 -19.86 -11.35
CA HIS A 356 -15.35 -20.98 -11.43
C HIS A 356 -15.55 -21.71 -10.08
N SER A 357 -14.80 -21.31 -9.04
CA SER A 357 -14.94 -21.73 -7.64
C SER A 357 -14.81 -20.49 -6.72
N GLU A 358 -15.47 -20.48 -5.54
CA GLU A 358 -15.50 -19.35 -4.59
C GLU A 358 -14.17 -19.07 -3.86
N GLY A 359 -13.04 -19.45 -4.46
CA GLY A 359 -11.71 -19.37 -3.83
C GLY A 359 -11.07 -17.98 -3.88
N ILE A 360 -11.39 -17.14 -4.88
CA ILE A 360 -10.77 -15.82 -5.02
C ILE A 360 -11.48 -14.80 -4.14
N LYS A 361 -10.76 -14.22 -3.17
CA LYS A 361 -11.32 -13.32 -2.15
C LYS A 361 -10.50 -12.04 -1.99
N SER A 362 -11.19 -10.93 -1.80
CA SER A 362 -10.58 -9.63 -1.48
C SER A 362 -10.11 -9.53 -0.03
N ILE A 363 -9.45 -8.42 0.31
CA ILE A 363 -9.11 -8.08 1.70
C ILE A 363 -10.34 -7.88 2.58
N SER A 364 -11.45 -7.42 2.00
CA SER A 364 -12.73 -7.19 2.64
C SER A 364 -13.59 -8.46 2.75
N GLY A 365 -13.07 -9.61 2.30
CA GLY A 365 -13.72 -10.91 2.40
C GLY A 365 -14.76 -11.19 1.32
N PHE A 366 -14.94 -10.28 0.36
CA PHE A 366 -15.85 -10.48 -0.77
C PHE A 366 -15.20 -11.40 -1.81
N THR A 367 -16.00 -12.33 -2.32
CA THR A 367 -15.59 -13.25 -3.38
C THR A 367 -15.74 -12.59 -4.74
N LEU A 368 -14.94 -13.03 -5.71
CA LEU A 368 -15.17 -12.68 -7.11
C LEU A 368 -16.57 -13.17 -7.50
N SER A 369 -17.45 -12.23 -7.85
CA SER A 369 -18.90 -12.47 -7.85
C SER A 369 -19.38 -13.38 -8.99
N HIS A 370 -18.68 -13.38 -10.13
CA HIS A 370 -19.08 -14.16 -11.30
C HIS A 370 -17.87 -14.80 -11.97
N PRO A 371 -17.98 -16.04 -12.47
CA PRO A 371 -16.96 -16.63 -13.31
C PRO A 371 -16.78 -15.78 -14.58
N THR A 372 -15.58 -15.25 -14.78
CA THR A 372 -15.21 -14.45 -15.95
C THR A 372 -14.27 -15.24 -16.83
N TYR A 373 -14.38 -15.09 -18.14
CA TYR A 373 -13.41 -15.68 -19.07
C TYR A 373 -12.96 -14.68 -20.13
N PHE A 374 -11.76 -14.90 -20.66
CA PHE A 374 -11.26 -14.23 -21.85
C PHE A 374 -10.53 -15.20 -22.75
N GLU A 375 -10.44 -14.83 -24.03
CA GLU A 375 -9.81 -15.63 -25.06
C GLU A 375 -8.80 -14.76 -25.81
N PHE A 376 -7.69 -15.35 -26.23
CA PHE A 376 -6.73 -14.73 -27.14
C PHE A 376 -6.13 -15.82 -28.05
N ILE A 377 -5.58 -15.41 -29.18
CA ILE A 377 -5.01 -16.34 -30.17
C ILE A 377 -3.50 -16.13 -30.24
N VAL A 378 -2.73 -17.21 -30.14
CA VAL A 378 -1.28 -17.20 -30.30
C VAL A 378 -0.89 -17.77 -31.67
N TYR A 379 -0.17 -16.97 -32.45
CA TYR A 379 0.48 -17.36 -33.69
C TYR A 379 1.97 -17.49 -33.44
N LEU A 380 2.47 -18.73 -33.47
CA LEU A 380 3.89 -19.03 -33.31
C LEU A 380 4.57 -19.06 -34.67
N ARG A 381 5.73 -18.41 -34.79
CA ARG A 381 6.56 -18.45 -36.01
C ARG A 381 8.01 -18.78 -35.66
N THR A 382 8.51 -19.88 -36.22
CA THR A 382 9.92 -20.24 -36.28
C THR A 382 10.36 -20.22 -37.74
N THR A 383 11.59 -19.80 -38.01
CA THR A 383 12.19 -19.97 -39.33
C THR A 383 13.12 -21.18 -39.28
N ALA A 384 13.18 -21.94 -40.38
CA ALA A 384 14.04 -23.13 -40.50
C ALA A 384 15.49 -22.84 -40.04
N PRO A 385 16.24 -23.86 -39.55
CA PRO A 385 17.52 -23.68 -38.90
C PRO A 385 18.58 -23.26 -39.93
N HIS A 386 18.70 -21.96 -40.16
CA HIS A 386 19.97 -21.41 -40.57
C HIS A 386 20.79 -21.25 -39.30
N HIS A 387 21.95 -21.92 -39.27
CA HIS A 387 23.04 -21.67 -38.33
C HIS A 387 23.45 -20.20 -38.43
N ALA A 388 22.70 -19.31 -37.79
CA ALA A 388 23.17 -18.00 -37.40
C ALA A 388 23.82 -18.21 -36.05
N ASP A 389 25.13 -18.47 -36.07
CA ASP A 389 26.00 -18.16 -34.94
C ASP A 389 25.58 -16.82 -34.34
N LEU A 390 25.49 -16.77 -33.01
CA LEU A 390 25.37 -15.58 -32.15
C LEU A 390 25.56 -14.26 -32.91
N GLN A 391 24.51 -13.76 -33.58
CA GLN A 391 24.54 -12.37 -34.03
C GLN A 391 24.42 -11.51 -32.78
N SER A 392 25.41 -10.65 -32.61
CA SER A 392 25.57 -9.69 -31.52
C SER A 392 24.22 -9.05 -31.18
N LEU A 393 23.79 -9.15 -29.92
CA LEU A 393 22.92 -8.08 -29.41
C LEU A 393 23.82 -6.86 -29.35
N ASP A 394 23.75 -6.04 -30.39
CA ASP A 394 24.37 -4.74 -30.39
C ASP A 394 23.91 -3.97 -29.14
N MET A 395 24.83 -3.20 -28.56
CA MET A 395 24.54 -2.35 -27.42
C MET A 395 23.31 -1.47 -27.70
N ILE A 396 22.36 -1.43 -26.75
CA ILE A 396 21.23 -0.52 -26.82
C ILE A 396 21.71 0.90 -26.54
N THR A 397 21.42 1.82 -27.45
CA THR A 397 21.85 3.23 -27.37
C THR A 397 20.63 4.12 -27.25
N TRP A 398 20.55 4.89 -26.17
CA TRP A 398 19.39 5.74 -25.88
C TRP A 398 19.46 7.13 -26.52
N GLY A 399 20.37 7.35 -27.47
CA GLY A 399 20.44 8.60 -28.23
C GLY A 399 19.26 8.75 -29.19
N ASP A 400 18.74 9.96 -29.29
CA ASP A 400 17.53 10.28 -30.07
C ASP A 400 17.64 9.90 -31.54
N GLU A 401 18.87 9.83 -32.08
CA GLU A 401 19.14 9.37 -33.44
C GLU A 401 18.69 7.92 -33.73
N ASN A 402 18.49 7.11 -32.69
CA ASN A 402 18.07 5.72 -32.85
C ASN A 402 16.53 5.55 -32.80
N PHE A 403 15.78 6.61 -32.52
CA PHE A 403 14.34 6.56 -32.33
C PHE A 403 13.61 7.31 -33.43
N HIS A 404 12.75 6.59 -34.14
CA HIS A 404 11.94 7.14 -35.21
C HIS A 404 10.48 7.19 -34.77
N THR A 405 9.77 8.25 -35.17
CA THR A 405 8.36 8.43 -34.81
C THR A 405 7.54 7.21 -35.25
N TYR A 406 6.71 6.71 -34.34
CA TYR A 406 5.76 5.65 -34.67
C TYR A 406 4.59 6.22 -35.48
N GLU A 407 4.38 5.72 -36.69
CA GLU A 407 3.20 6.08 -37.49
C GLU A 407 1.98 5.33 -36.96
N VAL A 408 1.03 6.08 -36.39
CA VAL A 408 -0.20 5.50 -35.82
C VAL A 408 -1.14 5.04 -36.93
N HIS A 409 -1.43 3.75 -37.00
CA HIS A 409 -2.45 3.23 -37.90
C HIS A 409 -3.85 3.28 -37.26
N PRO A 410 -4.91 3.74 -37.98
CA PRO A 410 -6.26 3.88 -37.43
C PRO A 410 -6.87 2.59 -36.85
N LYS A 411 -6.48 1.41 -37.38
CA LYS A 411 -6.93 0.10 -36.89
C LYS A 411 -6.30 -0.30 -35.54
N GLU A 412 -5.16 0.28 -35.17
CA GLU A 412 -4.47 0.02 -33.90
C GLU A 412 -5.04 0.88 -32.76
N SER A 413 -5.51 2.09 -33.08
CA SER A 413 -6.23 2.95 -32.14
C SER A 413 -7.50 2.28 -31.60
N SER A 414 -8.17 1.45 -32.41
CA SER A 414 -9.28 0.60 -31.96
C SER A 414 -8.86 -0.61 -31.13
N GLN A 415 -7.63 -1.14 -31.31
CA GLN A 415 -7.09 -2.24 -30.52
C GLN A 415 -6.55 -1.78 -29.15
N LEU A 416 -6.20 -0.49 -29.02
CA LEU A 416 -5.89 0.18 -27.76
C LEU A 416 -7.12 0.53 -26.92
N LYS A 417 -8.35 0.30 -27.41
CA LYS A 417 -9.52 0.22 -26.54
C LYS A 417 -9.40 -1.07 -25.72
N LEU A 418 -8.47 -1.05 -24.78
CA LEU A 418 -7.95 -2.14 -23.98
C LEU A 418 -8.95 -2.53 -22.86
N SER A 419 -10.24 -2.44 -23.19
CA SER A 419 -11.37 -2.50 -22.28
C SER A 419 -12.66 -2.76 -23.07
N ASP A 420 -12.72 -3.89 -23.78
CA ASP A 420 -14.00 -4.59 -23.79
C ASP A 420 -14.11 -5.25 -22.42
N PRO A 421 -15.13 -4.92 -21.61
CA PRO A 421 -15.32 -5.60 -20.34
C PRO A 421 -15.38 -7.10 -20.61
N LEU A 422 -14.72 -7.87 -19.73
CA LEU A 422 -14.87 -9.31 -19.68
C LEU A 422 -16.37 -9.60 -19.69
N LYS A 423 -16.83 -10.45 -20.62
CA LYS A 423 -18.25 -10.76 -20.77
C LYS A 423 -18.78 -11.33 -19.45
N SER A 424 -19.50 -10.53 -18.67
CA SER A 424 -20.30 -10.99 -17.53
C SER A 424 -21.69 -11.38 -18.02
N SER A 425 -22.31 -12.37 -17.37
CA SER A 425 -23.62 -12.89 -17.76
C SER A 425 -24.81 -12.04 -17.30
N ASP A 426 -24.63 -11.07 -16.41
CA ASP A 426 -25.75 -10.31 -15.81
C ASP A 426 -25.44 -8.82 -15.61
N ASP A 427 -26.39 -7.98 -16.04
CA ASP A 427 -26.31 -6.51 -16.16
C ASP A 427 -26.92 -5.76 -14.96
N ASN A 428 -26.94 -6.39 -13.78
CA ASN A 428 -27.69 -5.88 -12.61
C ASN A 428 -26.88 -4.93 -11.70
N GLY A 429 -25.61 -4.65 -12.03
CA GLY A 429 -24.69 -3.84 -11.20
C GLY A 429 -24.77 -2.31 -11.37
N SER A 430 -25.48 -1.81 -12.39
CA SER A 430 -25.45 -0.40 -12.81
C SER A 430 -26.15 0.57 -11.82
N MET A 431 -27.16 0.12 -11.07
CA MET A 431 -27.92 1.01 -10.18
C MET A 431 -27.15 1.47 -8.93
N ALA A 432 -26.16 0.70 -8.46
CA ALA A 432 -25.43 1.00 -7.21
C ALA A 432 -24.44 2.17 -7.34
N TYR A 433 -23.93 2.43 -8.55
CA TYR A 433 -22.89 3.44 -8.77
C TYR A 433 -23.44 4.83 -9.05
N ARG A 434 -24.72 4.92 -9.42
CA ARG A 434 -25.37 6.20 -9.73
C ARG A 434 -25.44 7.13 -8.52
N TRP A 435 -25.87 6.64 -7.36
CA TRP A 435 -25.92 7.45 -6.14
C TRP A 435 -24.53 7.94 -5.71
N ASN A 436 -23.51 7.07 -5.82
CA ASN A 436 -22.12 7.43 -5.52
C ASN A 436 -21.65 8.60 -6.42
N ALA A 437 -21.91 8.52 -7.72
CA ALA A 437 -21.49 9.54 -8.69
C ALA A 437 -22.23 10.87 -8.46
N GLU A 438 -23.55 10.83 -8.22
CA GLU A 438 -24.38 12.00 -7.90
C GLU A 438 -23.91 12.68 -6.59
N THR A 439 -23.58 11.87 -5.58
CA THR A 439 -23.05 12.36 -4.29
C THR A 439 -21.69 13.04 -4.47
N ILE A 440 -20.74 12.40 -5.15
CA ILE A 440 -19.41 12.98 -5.39
C ILE A 440 -19.52 14.27 -6.23
N THR A 441 -20.41 14.31 -7.22
CA THR A 441 -20.65 15.52 -8.03
C THR A 441 -21.17 16.66 -7.16
N SER A 442 -22.08 16.37 -6.23
CA SER A 442 -22.61 17.36 -5.28
C SER A 442 -21.51 17.87 -4.33
N GLU A 443 -20.67 16.97 -3.81
CA GLU A 443 -19.51 17.34 -2.99
C GLU A 443 -18.54 18.25 -3.75
N ILE A 444 -18.22 17.94 -5.02
CA ILE A 444 -17.34 18.76 -5.86
C ILE A 444 -17.87 20.19 -5.96
N ALA A 445 -19.17 20.36 -6.18
CA ALA A 445 -19.79 21.69 -6.25
C ALA A 445 -19.62 22.46 -4.92
N LEU A 446 -19.88 21.81 -3.79
CA LEU A 446 -19.73 22.40 -2.46
C LEU A 446 -18.27 22.80 -2.15
N PHE A 447 -17.29 21.97 -2.49
CA PHE A 447 -15.88 22.30 -2.24
C PHE A 447 -15.32 23.35 -3.19
N ARG A 448 -15.81 23.43 -4.43
CA ARG A 448 -15.49 24.55 -5.34
C ARG A 448 -16.04 25.87 -4.77
N GLU A 449 -17.24 25.87 -4.21
CA GLU A 449 -17.80 27.04 -3.52
C GLU A 449 -16.96 27.43 -2.31
N LEU A 450 -16.59 26.47 -1.45
CA LEU A 450 -15.73 26.72 -0.29
C LEU A 450 -14.40 27.37 -0.70
N LEU A 451 -13.74 26.81 -1.72
CA LEU A 451 -12.44 27.28 -2.20
C LEU A 451 -12.50 28.62 -2.92
N SER A 452 -13.69 29.04 -3.39
CA SER A 452 -13.89 30.39 -3.93
C SER A 452 -13.79 31.48 -2.86
N VAL A 453 -14.04 31.12 -1.59
CA VAL A 453 -14.04 32.05 -0.44
C VAL A 453 -12.79 31.88 0.42
N THR A 454 -12.22 30.67 0.50
CA THR A 454 -11.10 30.36 1.39
C THR A 454 -10.02 29.54 0.68
N ASP A 455 -8.77 30.03 0.68
CA ASP A 455 -7.63 29.27 0.17
C ASP A 455 -7.11 28.29 1.25
N CYS A 456 -7.68 27.09 1.27
CA CYS A 456 -7.29 26.03 2.21
C CYS A 456 -6.66 24.83 1.49
N LYS A 457 -5.44 24.47 1.93
CA LYS A 457 -4.71 23.31 1.38
C LYS A 457 -5.47 21.98 1.51
N ILE A 458 -6.23 21.79 2.58
CA ILE A 458 -6.94 20.52 2.80
C ILE A 458 -8.17 20.47 1.88
N GLY A 459 -8.86 21.61 1.70
CA GLY A 459 -9.93 21.74 0.71
C GLY A 459 -9.45 21.45 -0.72
N LYS A 460 -8.32 22.04 -1.15
CA LYS A 460 -7.73 21.76 -2.48
C LYS A 460 -7.37 20.28 -2.67
N LEU A 461 -6.78 19.66 -1.63
CA LEU A 461 -6.47 18.23 -1.65
C LEU A 461 -7.74 17.36 -1.73
N THR A 462 -8.78 17.72 -0.98
CA THR A 462 -10.07 17.00 -1.00
C THR A 462 -10.75 17.13 -2.37
N LEU A 463 -10.76 18.33 -2.96
CA LEU A 463 -11.30 18.56 -4.31
C LEU A 463 -10.55 17.72 -5.35
N ALA A 464 -9.22 17.70 -5.32
CA ALA A 464 -8.41 16.87 -6.22
C ALA A 464 -8.77 15.37 -6.12
N ARG A 465 -8.99 14.88 -4.89
CA ARG A 465 -9.41 13.50 -4.63
C ARG A 465 -10.82 13.20 -5.12
N LEU A 466 -11.77 14.11 -4.92
CA LEU A 466 -13.14 13.96 -5.40
C LEU A 466 -13.22 13.91 -6.92
N LEU A 467 -12.53 14.83 -7.61
CA LEU A 467 -12.43 14.84 -9.07
C LEU A 467 -11.82 13.54 -9.60
N THR A 468 -10.72 13.08 -8.99
CA THR A 468 -10.06 11.81 -9.36
C THR A 468 -10.98 10.61 -9.11
N ALA A 469 -11.73 10.60 -8.02
CA ALA A 469 -12.68 9.53 -7.69
C ALA A 469 -13.84 9.48 -8.69
N LEU A 470 -14.40 10.63 -9.07
CA LEU A 470 -15.45 10.73 -10.09
C LEU A 470 -14.95 10.20 -11.44
N ASP A 471 -13.77 10.65 -11.89
CA ASP A 471 -13.17 10.21 -13.15
C ASP A 471 -12.91 8.69 -13.16
N ALA A 472 -12.45 8.13 -12.02
CA ALA A 472 -12.26 6.69 -11.88
C ALA A 472 -13.59 5.92 -11.96
N MET A 473 -14.66 6.44 -11.37
CA MET A 473 -15.98 5.81 -11.41
C MET A 473 -16.61 5.82 -12.80
N ILE A 474 -16.52 6.93 -13.52
CA ILE A 474 -16.98 7.03 -14.92
C ILE A 474 -16.25 6.02 -15.80
N SER A 475 -14.96 5.75 -15.52
CA SER A 475 -14.19 4.73 -16.25
C SER A 475 -14.70 3.30 -16.06
N TYR A 476 -15.43 2.99 -14.98
CA TYR A 476 -15.93 1.64 -14.71
C TYR A 476 -17.34 1.39 -15.27
N ASP A 477 -18.18 2.42 -15.41
CA ASP A 477 -19.55 2.30 -15.89
C ASP A 477 -19.78 3.14 -17.16
N LYS A 478 -19.71 2.48 -18.32
CA LYS A 478 -19.92 3.12 -19.63
C LYS A 478 -21.36 3.60 -19.84
N THR A 479 -22.34 3.20 -19.02
CA THR A 479 -23.71 3.73 -19.12
C THR A 479 -23.81 5.18 -18.66
N LEU A 480 -22.82 5.65 -17.91
CA LEU A 480 -22.63 7.04 -17.50
C LEU A 480 -21.87 7.88 -18.54
N GLU A 481 -21.57 7.34 -19.74
CA GLU A 481 -20.97 8.09 -20.86
C GLU A 481 -21.96 9.13 -21.41
N SER A 482 -22.12 10.24 -20.68
CA SER A 482 -22.42 11.53 -21.29
C SER A 482 -21.09 12.17 -21.72
N LYS A 483 -21.12 13.18 -22.61
CA LYS A 483 -19.93 13.90 -23.11
C LYS A 483 -19.26 14.77 -22.03
N GLU A 484 -18.92 14.19 -20.88
CA GLU A 484 -18.44 14.92 -19.71
C GLU A 484 -16.91 15.05 -19.66
N VAL A 485 -16.50 16.21 -19.15
CA VAL A 485 -15.13 16.72 -19.11
C VAL A 485 -14.33 15.90 -18.11
N VAL A 486 -13.28 15.21 -18.57
CA VAL A 486 -12.33 14.56 -17.66
C VAL A 486 -11.52 15.65 -16.95
N HIS A 487 -11.39 15.55 -15.62
CA HIS A 487 -10.94 16.67 -14.79
C HIS A 487 -9.42 16.76 -14.60
N PHE A 488 -8.64 16.10 -15.47
CA PHE A 488 -7.18 16.00 -15.31
C PHE A 488 -6.49 17.37 -15.18
N GLU A 489 -6.83 18.35 -16.00
CA GLU A 489 -6.18 19.67 -15.98
C GLU A 489 -6.37 20.39 -14.64
N GLU A 490 -7.59 20.40 -14.11
CA GLU A 490 -7.92 20.99 -12.81
C GLU A 490 -7.18 20.27 -11.67
N VAL A 491 -7.15 18.94 -11.70
CA VAL A 491 -6.46 18.14 -10.67
C VAL A 491 -4.94 18.39 -10.68
N LEU A 492 -4.32 18.46 -11.86
CA LEU A 492 -2.89 18.74 -11.99
C LEU A 492 -2.54 20.17 -11.52
N GLU A 493 -3.40 21.15 -11.80
CA GLU A 493 -3.26 22.51 -11.28
C GLU A 493 -3.38 22.56 -9.76
N LEU A 494 -4.38 21.87 -9.18
CA LEU A 494 -4.55 21.76 -7.73
C LEU A 494 -3.29 21.19 -7.05
N TYR A 495 -2.71 20.11 -7.58
CA TYR A 495 -1.47 19.56 -7.02
C TYR A 495 -0.28 20.50 -7.19
N SER A 496 -0.19 21.20 -8.32
CA SER A 496 0.85 22.21 -8.56
C SER A 496 0.78 23.37 -7.56
N ASP A 497 -0.43 23.77 -7.18
CA ASP A 497 -0.67 24.75 -6.13
C ASP A 497 -0.35 24.23 -4.74
N LEU A 498 -0.73 22.99 -4.44
CA LEU A 498 -0.44 22.34 -3.16
C LEU A 498 1.06 22.22 -2.89
N VAL A 499 1.87 21.98 -3.91
CA VAL A 499 3.35 22.00 -3.80
C VAL A 499 3.86 23.35 -3.28
N LYS A 500 3.22 24.47 -3.67
CA LYS A 500 3.59 25.82 -3.23
C LYS A 500 3.03 26.14 -1.84
N LEU A 501 1.79 25.74 -1.57
CA LEU A 501 1.07 26.03 -0.31
C LEU A 501 1.56 25.20 0.88
N ASP A 502 2.05 23.98 0.65
CA ASP A 502 2.56 23.09 1.70
C ASP A 502 3.91 22.45 1.32
N PRO A 503 5.00 23.23 1.30
CA PRO A 503 6.33 22.77 0.88
C PRO A 503 6.85 21.52 1.62
N PRO A 504 6.62 21.34 2.94
CA PRO A 504 7.00 20.12 3.65
C PRO A 504 6.43 18.83 3.06
N HIS A 505 5.27 18.89 2.40
CA HIS A 505 4.59 17.76 1.75
C HIS A 505 4.71 17.77 0.22
N SER A 506 5.56 18.65 -0.35
CA SER A 506 5.72 18.80 -1.79
C SER A 506 6.00 17.50 -2.54
N GLN A 507 6.72 16.55 -1.94
CA GLN A 507 6.96 15.25 -2.57
C GLN A 507 5.67 14.44 -2.75
N PHE A 508 4.80 14.43 -1.74
CA PHE A 508 3.53 13.71 -1.80
C PHE A 508 2.67 14.25 -2.96
N TYR A 509 2.55 15.57 -3.10
CA TYR A 509 1.77 16.16 -4.19
C TYR A 509 2.38 15.92 -5.56
N LYS A 510 3.72 15.89 -5.69
CA LYS A 510 4.39 15.52 -6.95
C LYS A 510 4.11 14.06 -7.32
N ASP A 511 4.08 13.17 -6.34
CA ASP A 511 3.77 11.77 -6.56
C ASP A 511 2.33 11.61 -7.05
N GLU A 512 1.36 12.25 -6.39
CA GLU A 512 -0.05 12.24 -6.82
C GLU A 512 -0.24 12.90 -8.19
N HIS A 513 0.43 14.04 -8.45
CA HIS A 513 0.45 14.68 -9.76
C HIS A 513 0.96 13.74 -10.86
N SER A 514 2.02 12.98 -10.59
CA SER A 514 2.58 12.02 -11.55
C SER A 514 1.59 10.89 -11.89
N LEU A 515 0.83 10.42 -10.89
CA LEU A 515 -0.20 9.40 -11.09
C LEU A 515 -1.32 9.91 -12.00
N VAL A 516 -1.82 11.12 -11.74
CA VAL A 516 -2.88 11.75 -12.55
C VAL A 516 -2.39 12.05 -13.96
N LEU A 517 -1.16 12.54 -14.12
CA LEU A 517 -0.56 12.81 -15.43
C LEU A 517 -0.44 11.53 -16.27
N LEU A 518 0.04 10.44 -15.66
CA LEU A 518 0.13 9.15 -16.35
C LEU A 518 -1.25 8.61 -16.70
N GLN A 519 -2.25 8.77 -15.83
CA GLN A 519 -3.64 8.41 -16.15
C GLN A 519 -4.18 9.23 -17.33
N GLN A 520 -3.94 10.54 -17.36
CA GLN A 520 -4.31 11.40 -18.49
C GLN A 520 -3.67 10.92 -19.80
N LEU A 521 -2.37 10.61 -19.76
CA LEU A 521 -1.63 10.14 -20.94
C LEU A 521 -2.16 8.80 -21.45
N THR A 522 -2.50 7.87 -20.56
CA THR A 522 -2.95 6.52 -20.93
C THR A 522 -4.45 6.43 -21.22
N SER A 523 -5.26 7.38 -20.77
CA SER A 523 -6.70 7.44 -21.06
C SER A 523 -7.03 7.75 -22.53
N ASN A 524 -6.14 8.41 -23.26
CA ASN A 524 -6.32 8.72 -24.69
C ASN A 524 -5.34 7.90 -25.55
N PRO A 525 -5.81 6.85 -26.26
CA PRO A 525 -4.98 6.02 -27.14
C PRO A 525 -4.13 6.79 -28.15
N GLU A 526 -4.66 7.84 -28.75
CA GLU A 526 -3.94 8.62 -29.77
C GLU A 526 -2.81 9.44 -29.14
N SER A 527 -3.05 10.05 -27.98
CA SER A 527 -2.02 10.78 -27.24
C SER A 527 -0.95 9.83 -26.71
N PHE A 528 -1.37 8.68 -26.20
CA PHE A 528 -0.50 7.65 -25.67
C PHE A 528 0.45 7.10 -26.75
N LEU A 529 -0.05 6.80 -27.95
CA LEU A 529 0.76 6.30 -29.05
C LEU A 529 1.79 7.31 -29.58
N ARG A 530 1.58 8.62 -29.41
CA ARG A 530 2.60 9.63 -29.77
C ARG A 530 3.89 9.51 -28.96
N HIS A 531 3.83 8.84 -27.82
CA HIS A 531 4.99 8.54 -26.99
C HIS A 531 5.67 7.23 -27.39
N CYS A 532 5.14 6.49 -28.37
CA CYS A 532 5.77 5.28 -28.90
C CYS A 532 6.72 5.64 -30.05
N TYR A 533 7.89 4.99 -30.06
CA TYR A 533 8.93 5.17 -31.05
C TYR A 533 9.45 3.83 -31.54
N ASN A 534 9.80 3.75 -32.82
CA ASN A 534 10.52 2.62 -33.38
C ASN A 534 12.02 2.76 -33.07
N TYR A 535 12.59 1.74 -32.45
CA TYR A 535 14.02 1.70 -32.15
C TYR A 535 14.80 0.98 -33.27
N ARG A 536 15.68 1.73 -33.97
CA ARG A 536 16.46 1.35 -35.17
C ARG A 536 15.62 0.90 -36.40
N ASP A 537 16.07 1.18 -37.62
CA ASP A 537 15.44 0.75 -38.89
C ASP A 537 16.51 0.55 -40.01
N PRO A 538 16.37 -0.42 -40.96
CA PRO A 538 15.52 -1.60 -40.98
C PRO A 538 16.34 -2.92 -40.90
N SER A 539 16.13 -3.66 -39.81
CA SER A 539 16.26 -5.12 -39.74
C SER A 539 14.93 -5.67 -39.21
N PRO A 540 14.54 -6.93 -39.52
CA PRO A 540 13.15 -7.42 -39.44
C PRO A 540 12.56 -7.61 -38.02
N SER A 541 13.11 -6.93 -37.02
CA SER A 541 12.62 -6.92 -35.62
C SER A 541 12.49 -5.47 -35.14
N ARG A 542 11.39 -4.81 -35.53
CA ARG A 542 11.03 -3.48 -35.04
C ARG A 542 10.65 -3.56 -33.55
N ASN A 543 11.53 -3.09 -32.68
CA ASN A 543 11.24 -2.94 -31.25
C ASN A 543 10.57 -1.59 -31.00
N ILE A 544 9.41 -1.60 -30.33
CA ILE A 544 8.69 -0.36 -30.00
C ILE A 544 9.04 0.06 -28.57
N CYS A 545 9.49 1.30 -28.44
CA CYS A 545 9.86 1.93 -27.19
C CYS A 545 8.80 2.94 -26.78
N LEU A 546 8.27 2.82 -25.56
CA LEU A 546 7.49 3.89 -24.94
C LEU A 546 8.46 4.89 -24.28
N ARG A 547 8.41 6.16 -24.70
CA ARG A 547 9.27 7.23 -24.17
C ARG A 547 8.48 8.21 -23.32
N LEU A 548 8.69 8.13 -22.01
CA LEU A 548 8.11 8.98 -20.97
C LEU A 548 9.19 9.84 -20.28
N CYS A 549 10.19 10.28 -21.05
CA CYS A 549 11.29 11.11 -20.57
C CYS A 549 10.88 12.58 -20.44
N ASN A 550 11.53 13.33 -19.53
CA ASN A 550 11.32 14.78 -19.33
C ASN A 550 9.89 15.20 -18.92
N LEU A 551 9.15 14.32 -18.23
CA LEU A 551 7.79 14.58 -17.77
C LEU A 551 7.71 15.01 -16.29
N SER A 552 8.88 15.19 -15.64
CA SER A 552 8.97 15.50 -14.21
C SER A 552 8.29 14.49 -13.29
N LEU A 553 8.16 13.23 -13.73
CA LEU A 553 7.51 12.15 -12.98
C LEU A 553 8.32 11.85 -11.72
N SER A 554 7.68 11.87 -10.55
CA SER A 554 8.29 11.39 -9.31
C SER A 554 7.80 10.01 -8.89
N ARG A 555 6.75 9.51 -9.55
CA ARG A 555 6.15 8.21 -9.31
C ARG A 555 5.55 7.60 -10.58
N ILE A 556 5.61 6.27 -10.70
CA ILE A 556 4.96 5.51 -11.76
C ILE A 556 3.50 5.18 -11.39
N GLY A 557 2.62 5.27 -12.39
CA GLY A 557 1.18 5.00 -12.30
C GLY A 557 0.67 4.28 -13.57
N SER A 558 -0.64 4.00 -13.63
CA SER A 558 -1.31 3.36 -14.77
C SER A 558 -0.69 2.04 -15.26
N VAL A 559 0.07 1.33 -14.41
CA VAL A 559 0.83 0.13 -14.76
C VAL A 559 -0.02 -0.94 -15.48
N LYS A 560 -1.28 -1.08 -15.06
CA LYS A 560 -2.25 -2.02 -15.67
C LYS A 560 -2.46 -1.82 -17.18
N GLN A 561 -2.24 -0.60 -17.70
CA GLN A 561 -2.35 -0.26 -19.13
C GLN A 561 -1.01 -0.40 -19.88
N LEU A 562 0.07 -0.69 -19.16
CA LEU A 562 1.45 -0.72 -19.66
C LEU A 562 2.05 -2.14 -19.68
N LEU A 563 1.25 -3.18 -19.39
CA LEU A 563 1.70 -4.58 -19.26
C LEU A 563 2.34 -5.16 -20.53
N TRP A 564 2.06 -4.57 -21.70
CA TRP A 564 2.53 -5.02 -23.01
C TRP A 564 3.93 -4.47 -23.39
N ILE A 565 4.50 -3.56 -22.60
CA ILE A 565 5.72 -2.82 -22.98
C ILE A 565 6.97 -3.70 -22.89
N GLN A 566 7.81 -3.65 -23.93
CA GLN A 566 9.12 -4.31 -23.98
C GLN A 566 10.31 -3.36 -23.77
N MET A 567 10.19 -2.10 -24.18
CA MET A 567 11.24 -1.09 -24.05
C MET A 567 10.64 0.20 -23.50
N LEU A 568 11.17 0.67 -22.37
CA LEU A 568 10.65 1.81 -21.63
C LEU A 568 11.75 2.82 -21.32
N ASP A 569 11.55 4.06 -21.76
CA ASP A 569 12.40 5.20 -21.41
C ASP A 569 11.70 6.10 -20.38
N LEU A 570 12.25 6.12 -19.16
CA LEU A 570 11.83 6.96 -18.04
C LEU A 570 12.94 7.94 -17.62
N SER A 571 13.90 8.20 -18.52
CA SER A 571 15.02 9.08 -18.23
C SER A 571 14.61 10.53 -17.98
N HIS A 572 15.46 11.29 -17.28
CA HIS A 572 15.25 12.72 -17.01
C HIS A 572 13.92 13.01 -16.29
N ASN A 573 13.66 12.26 -15.22
CA ASN A 573 12.50 12.43 -14.34
C ASN A 573 12.98 12.63 -12.89
N GLN A 574 12.08 12.47 -11.91
CA GLN A 574 12.35 12.65 -10.49
C GLN A 574 12.03 11.39 -9.68
N LEU A 575 12.08 10.22 -10.31
CA LEU A 575 11.71 8.95 -9.72
C LEU A 575 12.65 8.59 -8.57
N ARG A 576 12.08 8.22 -7.43
CA ARG A 576 12.82 7.71 -6.26
C ARG A 576 12.65 6.21 -6.06
N SER A 577 11.64 5.65 -6.70
CA SER A 577 11.23 4.25 -6.64
C SER A 577 10.64 3.86 -7.99
N ILE A 578 10.68 2.57 -8.30
CA ILE A 578 10.11 1.98 -9.52
C ILE A 578 9.02 0.95 -9.19
N GLU A 579 8.45 1.02 -7.98
CA GLU A 579 7.33 0.16 -7.60
C GLU A 579 6.16 0.25 -8.60
N GLY A 580 5.60 -0.90 -8.91
CA GLY A 580 4.64 -1.11 -9.99
C GLY A 580 5.27 -1.69 -11.25
N LEU A 581 6.54 -1.39 -11.57
CA LEU A 581 7.18 -1.93 -12.78
C LEU A 581 7.25 -3.46 -12.78
N GLU A 582 7.23 -4.11 -11.60
CA GLU A 582 7.21 -5.57 -11.49
C GLU A 582 6.04 -6.24 -12.23
N ALA A 583 4.94 -5.53 -12.56
CA ALA A 583 3.87 -6.11 -13.37
C ALA A 583 4.18 -6.16 -14.88
N MET A 584 5.19 -5.42 -15.36
CA MET A 584 5.58 -5.36 -16.78
C MET A 584 6.47 -6.56 -17.15
N GLN A 585 5.90 -7.77 -17.16
CA GLN A 585 6.61 -9.04 -17.32
C GLN A 585 7.29 -9.23 -18.71
N LEU A 586 6.94 -8.37 -19.67
CA LEU A 586 7.58 -8.29 -20.98
C LEU A 586 8.77 -7.33 -21.05
N LEU A 587 9.03 -6.53 -20.01
CA LEU A 587 10.01 -5.46 -20.06
C LEU A 587 11.43 -6.04 -20.22
N SER A 588 12.07 -5.68 -21.32
CA SER A 588 13.40 -6.16 -21.73
C SER A 588 14.47 -5.08 -21.66
N CYS A 589 14.09 -3.82 -21.90
CA CYS A 589 14.98 -2.67 -21.95
C CYS A 589 14.39 -1.53 -21.12
N LEU A 590 15.13 -1.04 -20.13
CA LEU A 590 14.66 0.00 -19.22
C LEU A 590 15.72 1.10 -19.05
N ASN A 591 15.34 2.34 -19.34
CA ASN A 591 16.14 3.53 -19.06
C ASN A 591 15.56 4.32 -17.89
N LEU A 592 16.33 4.41 -16.81
CA LEU A 592 16.05 5.19 -15.59
C LEU A 592 17.12 6.27 -15.37
N SER A 593 17.93 6.59 -16.39
CA SER A 593 19.00 7.57 -16.23
C SER A 593 18.48 8.94 -15.81
N ASN A 594 19.28 9.72 -15.08
CA ASN A 594 18.92 11.08 -14.66
C ASN A 594 17.61 11.11 -13.83
N ASN A 595 17.56 10.33 -12.76
CA ASN A 595 16.45 10.28 -11.79
C ASN A 595 16.97 10.54 -10.36
N LYS A 596 16.18 10.18 -9.33
CA LYS A 596 16.44 10.41 -7.90
C LYS A 596 16.48 9.13 -7.07
N ILE A 597 16.89 8.03 -7.69
CA ILE A 597 17.00 6.72 -7.03
C ILE A 597 18.22 6.74 -6.11
N GLY A 598 17.99 6.65 -4.80
CA GLY A 598 19.04 6.86 -3.77
C GLY A 598 19.73 5.59 -3.25
N SER A 599 19.15 4.42 -3.48
CA SER A 599 19.65 3.14 -2.97
C SER A 599 19.27 1.98 -3.88
N PHE A 600 20.00 0.87 -3.77
CA PHE A 600 19.65 -0.36 -4.47
C PHE A 600 18.29 -0.89 -4.01
N SER A 601 17.94 -0.76 -2.73
CA SER A 601 16.64 -1.18 -2.22
C SER A 601 15.41 -0.61 -2.95
N ALA A 602 15.55 0.53 -3.65
CA ALA A 602 14.50 1.13 -4.47
C ALA A 602 14.32 0.45 -5.85
N LEU A 603 15.29 -0.38 -6.27
CA LEU A 603 15.28 -1.20 -7.48
C LEU A 603 14.81 -2.63 -7.22
N GLU A 604 14.29 -2.93 -6.02
CA GLU A 604 13.84 -4.27 -5.65
C GLU A 604 12.77 -4.86 -6.59
N PRO A 605 11.83 -4.08 -7.17
CA PRO A 605 10.92 -4.56 -8.22
C PRO A 605 11.58 -5.25 -9.41
N LEU A 606 12.84 -4.92 -9.74
CA LEU A 606 13.55 -5.53 -10.87
C LEU A 606 13.70 -7.04 -10.71
N LYS A 607 13.73 -7.57 -9.48
CA LYS A 607 13.86 -9.02 -9.22
C LYS A 607 12.76 -9.86 -9.88
N GLN A 608 11.58 -9.27 -10.07
CA GLN A 608 10.44 -9.93 -10.71
C GLN A 608 10.46 -9.83 -12.24
N LEU A 609 11.41 -9.08 -12.83
CA LEU A 609 11.50 -8.82 -14.26
C LEU A 609 12.48 -9.77 -14.96
N GLN A 610 12.09 -11.03 -15.09
CA GLN A 610 12.92 -12.09 -15.68
C GLN A 610 13.27 -11.85 -17.16
N SER A 611 12.50 -11.01 -17.84
CA SER A 611 12.72 -10.62 -19.24
C SER A 611 13.74 -9.50 -19.42
N LEU A 612 14.16 -8.81 -18.35
CA LEU A 612 15.04 -7.65 -18.42
C LEU A 612 16.44 -8.05 -18.91
N ARG A 613 16.98 -7.31 -19.89
CA ARG A 613 18.29 -7.54 -20.53
C ARG A 613 19.17 -6.29 -20.54
N ALA A 614 18.58 -5.12 -20.78
CA ALA A 614 19.31 -3.85 -20.78
C ALA A 614 18.74 -2.91 -19.72
N LEU A 615 19.61 -2.40 -18.85
CA LEU A 615 19.24 -1.48 -17.77
C LEU A 615 20.18 -0.28 -17.76
N ASN A 616 19.62 0.92 -17.82
CA ASN A 616 20.36 2.16 -17.59
C ASN A 616 19.89 2.82 -16.30
N ILE A 617 20.73 2.88 -15.27
CA ILE A 617 20.50 3.55 -13.98
C ILE A 617 21.52 4.68 -13.75
N SER A 618 22.17 5.16 -14.82
CA SER A 618 23.19 6.20 -14.74
C SER A 618 22.66 7.51 -14.18
N ASN A 619 23.54 8.34 -13.62
CA ASN A 619 23.23 9.69 -13.13
C ASN A 619 22.03 9.72 -12.16
N ASN A 620 22.02 8.78 -11.21
CA ASN A 620 21.10 8.73 -10.08
C ASN A 620 21.86 9.06 -8.77
N GLU A 621 21.27 8.77 -7.62
CA GLU A 621 21.83 9.06 -6.30
C GLU A 621 22.20 7.76 -5.55
N ILE A 622 22.39 6.64 -6.27
CA ILE A 622 22.59 5.32 -5.65
C ILE A 622 23.89 5.29 -4.86
N GLY A 623 23.77 4.93 -3.58
CA GLY A 623 24.88 4.91 -2.62
C GLY A 623 24.98 6.17 -1.76
N ALA A 624 24.12 7.17 -1.98
CA ALA A 624 24.03 8.33 -1.08
C ALA A 624 23.46 7.98 0.31
N HIS A 625 22.67 6.90 0.41
CA HIS A 625 22.06 6.43 1.64
C HIS A 625 22.22 4.90 1.77
N SER A 626 22.53 4.42 2.98
CA SER A 626 22.76 2.99 3.26
C SER A 626 21.50 2.14 3.27
N VAL A 627 20.33 2.76 3.44
CA VAL A 627 19.00 2.13 3.35
C VAL A 627 18.04 3.19 2.81
N GLY A 628 17.18 2.80 1.85
CA GLY A 628 16.11 3.67 1.38
C GLY A 628 15.04 3.89 2.44
N THR A 629 15.26 4.78 3.41
CA THR A 629 14.27 5.15 4.45
C THR A 629 12.99 5.75 3.87
N ARG A 630 13.05 6.21 2.62
CA ARG A 630 11.91 6.76 1.87
C ARG A 630 11.04 5.70 1.21
N ARG A 631 11.48 4.42 1.20
CA ARG A 631 10.70 3.29 0.68
C ARG A 631 9.38 3.10 1.43
N TYR A 632 9.34 3.47 2.70
CA TYR A 632 8.16 3.30 3.57
C TYR A 632 7.20 4.50 3.56
N LEU A 633 7.43 5.51 2.71
CA LEU A 633 6.63 6.74 2.69
C LEU A 633 5.52 6.74 1.63
N CYS A 634 5.58 5.84 0.63
CA CYS A 634 4.61 5.77 -0.46
C CYS A 634 3.98 4.37 -0.48
N SER A 635 2.66 4.29 -0.54
CA SER A 635 1.94 3.04 -0.73
C SER A 635 2.16 2.55 -2.17
N SER A 636 2.89 1.46 -2.40
CA SER A 636 3.05 0.87 -3.74
C SER A 636 1.72 0.69 -4.48
N PRO A 637 1.67 0.89 -5.82
CA PRO A 637 0.48 0.58 -6.62
C PRO A 637 0.05 -0.90 -6.59
N LEU A 638 0.88 -1.81 -6.04
CA LEU A 638 0.59 -3.23 -5.86
C LEU A 638 0.58 -3.65 -4.38
N SER A 639 0.47 -2.70 -3.45
CA SER A 639 0.42 -2.94 -2.00
C SER A 639 1.66 -3.63 -1.41
N HIS A 640 2.78 -2.90 -1.32
CA HIS A 640 4.03 -3.35 -0.70
C HIS A 640 4.04 -3.07 0.80
N THR A 641 4.40 -4.09 1.58
CA THR A 641 4.94 -3.96 2.93
C THR A 641 5.97 -5.07 3.09
N ALA A 642 7.19 -4.82 2.62
CA ALA A 642 8.22 -5.85 2.54
C ALA A 642 8.47 -6.54 3.90
N GLY A 643 8.34 -7.87 3.92
CA GLY A 643 8.88 -8.73 4.95
C GLY A 643 10.37 -8.91 4.73
N SER A 644 11.17 -8.49 5.71
CA SER A 644 12.60 -8.74 5.78
C SER A 644 12.88 -10.18 6.23
N ASP A 645 12.62 -11.17 5.38
CA ASP A 645 13.13 -12.53 5.61
C ASP A 645 14.58 -12.60 5.11
N TRP A 646 15.48 -12.10 5.94
CA TRP A 646 16.93 -12.22 5.70
C TRP A 646 17.45 -13.47 6.41
N ASN A 647 17.69 -14.52 5.63
CA ASN A 647 18.49 -15.64 6.10
C ASN A 647 19.96 -15.36 5.80
N PHE A 648 20.71 -14.90 6.79
CA PHE A 648 22.16 -14.65 6.70
C PHE A 648 23.01 -15.94 6.52
N GLY A 649 22.36 -17.11 6.40
CA GLY A 649 23.00 -18.42 6.43
C GLY A 649 23.56 -18.96 5.11
N GLU A 650 23.29 -18.32 3.97
CA GLU A 650 23.76 -18.78 2.65
C GLU A 650 24.75 -17.80 2.01
N PHE A 651 25.91 -17.59 2.62
CA PHE A 651 26.96 -16.77 1.99
C PHE A 651 28.34 -17.41 2.16
N ALA A 652 28.63 -18.38 1.29
CA ALA A 652 30.00 -18.84 1.03
C ALA A 652 30.20 -19.02 -0.48
N ILE A 653 30.70 -17.97 -1.14
CA ILE A 653 31.37 -18.05 -2.44
C ILE A 653 32.68 -17.27 -2.31
N ASP A 654 33.78 -17.92 -2.69
CA ASP A 654 35.18 -17.52 -2.49
C ASP A 654 35.48 -16.01 -2.70
N GLY A 655 35.89 -15.33 -1.64
CA GLY A 655 36.72 -14.12 -1.71
C GLY A 655 36.04 -12.81 -2.13
N ILE A 656 34.71 -12.69 -2.04
CA ILE A 656 33.97 -11.45 -2.36
C ILE A 656 33.54 -10.72 -1.07
N ASP A 657 33.83 -9.42 -0.97
CA ASP A 657 33.42 -8.56 0.15
C ASP A 657 31.92 -8.21 0.05
N PHE A 658 31.06 -9.18 0.40
CA PHE A 658 29.59 -9.07 0.33
C PHE A 658 29.03 -8.03 1.30
N THR A 659 29.72 -7.72 2.40
CA THR A 659 29.20 -6.86 3.46
C THR A 659 28.88 -5.45 2.94
N ASN A 660 29.60 -4.99 1.92
CA ASN A 660 29.46 -3.65 1.35
C ASN A 660 28.49 -3.57 0.15
N TYR A 661 28.14 -4.69 -0.51
CA TYR A 661 27.34 -4.70 -1.75
C TYR A 661 26.19 -5.73 -1.75
N TRP A 662 25.76 -6.21 -0.58
CA TRP A 662 24.72 -7.23 -0.47
C TRP A 662 23.38 -6.82 -1.13
N GLU A 663 23.02 -5.54 -1.12
CA GLU A 663 21.80 -5.06 -1.78
C GLU A 663 21.87 -5.25 -3.29
N ALA A 664 23.01 -4.89 -3.89
CA ALA A 664 23.26 -5.10 -5.30
C ALA A 664 23.26 -6.60 -5.64
N PHE A 665 23.89 -7.43 -4.79
CA PHE A 665 23.83 -8.89 -4.94
C PHE A 665 22.39 -9.38 -5.00
N SER A 666 21.59 -8.99 -4.00
CA SER A 666 20.22 -9.46 -3.82
C SER A 666 19.34 -9.16 -5.03
N ILE A 667 19.57 -8.02 -5.69
CA ILE A 667 18.77 -7.57 -6.84
C ILE A 667 19.26 -8.20 -8.14
N PHE A 668 20.58 -8.23 -8.36
CA PHE A 668 21.13 -8.57 -9.67
C PHE A 668 21.46 -10.06 -9.84
N LYS A 669 21.60 -10.84 -8.76
CA LYS A 669 22.05 -12.25 -8.84
C LYS A 669 21.20 -13.14 -9.77
N ASP A 670 19.90 -12.90 -9.82
CA ASP A 670 18.95 -13.73 -10.58
C ASP A 670 18.62 -13.10 -11.95
N LEU A 671 19.11 -11.88 -12.22
CA LEU A 671 18.84 -11.16 -13.46
C LEU A 671 19.83 -11.54 -14.56
N LYS A 672 19.30 -11.82 -15.75
CA LYS A 672 20.08 -12.14 -16.95
C LYS A 672 20.40 -10.89 -17.77
N LEU A 673 20.88 -9.84 -17.11
CA LEU A 673 21.25 -8.59 -17.78
C LEU A 673 22.45 -8.80 -18.71
N THR A 674 22.35 -8.30 -19.93
CA THR A 674 23.42 -8.25 -20.93
C THR A 674 24.08 -6.88 -21.00
N GLN A 675 23.36 -5.82 -20.60
CA GLN A 675 23.85 -4.45 -20.57
C GLN A 675 23.43 -3.74 -19.27
N LEU A 676 24.38 -3.06 -18.63
CA LEU A 676 24.14 -2.23 -17.45
C LEU A 676 24.91 -0.91 -17.57
N GLU A 677 24.23 0.21 -17.32
CA GLU A 677 24.88 1.51 -17.12
C GLU A 677 24.60 2.02 -15.70
N ILE A 678 25.65 2.24 -14.92
CA ILE A 678 25.61 2.70 -13.53
C ILE A 678 26.44 3.97 -13.29
N ILE A 679 27.16 4.45 -14.31
CA ILE A 679 27.98 5.65 -14.25
C ILE A 679 27.24 6.87 -13.68
N GLY A 680 27.95 7.73 -12.94
CA GLY A 680 27.37 8.96 -12.37
C GLY A 680 26.62 8.77 -11.04
N ASN A 681 26.55 7.54 -10.50
CA ASN A 681 26.07 7.30 -9.14
C ASN A 681 27.19 7.43 -8.09
N VAL A 682 26.85 7.71 -6.83
CA VAL A 682 27.80 7.79 -5.72
C VAL A 682 28.56 6.47 -5.54
N VAL A 683 27.87 5.35 -5.73
CA VAL A 683 28.45 4.01 -5.59
C VAL A 683 29.34 3.59 -6.77
N ALA A 684 29.31 4.29 -7.90
CA ALA A 684 29.87 3.85 -9.20
C ALA A 684 31.41 3.90 -9.29
N GLY A 685 32.12 3.35 -8.30
CA GLY A 685 33.57 3.14 -8.32
C GLY A 685 33.98 1.76 -8.85
N GLU A 686 35.28 1.58 -9.10
CA GLU A 686 35.86 0.35 -9.67
C GLU A 686 35.50 -0.93 -8.89
N LYS A 687 35.43 -0.85 -7.56
CA LYS A 687 35.13 -2.01 -6.71
C LYS A 687 33.74 -2.59 -6.97
N ILE A 688 32.71 -1.76 -7.13
CA ILE A 688 31.36 -2.27 -7.43
C ILE A 688 31.27 -2.78 -8.85
N LYS A 689 31.98 -2.17 -9.81
CA LYS A 689 31.99 -2.65 -11.21
C LYS A 689 32.55 -4.07 -11.29
N LEU A 690 33.70 -4.32 -10.67
CA LEU A 690 34.30 -5.66 -10.58
C LEU A 690 33.37 -6.65 -9.87
N PHE A 691 32.66 -6.20 -8.83
CA PHE A 691 31.66 -7.01 -8.15
C PHE A 691 30.49 -7.38 -9.07
N LEU A 692 29.91 -6.41 -9.79
CA LEU A 692 28.78 -6.62 -10.70
C LEU A 692 29.12 -7.58 -11.84
N VAL A 693 30.33 -7.48 -12.42
CA VAL A 693 30.82 -8.42 -13.45
C VAL A 693 30.88 -9.86 -12.92
N LYS A 694 31.26 -10.06 -11.66
CA LYS A 694 31.27 -11.40 -11.03
C LYS A 694 29.87 -11.92 -10.73
N VAL A 695 28.95 -11.05 -10.33
CA VAL A 695 27.57 -11.42 -9.94
C VAL A 695 26.69 -11.68 -11.15
N MET A 696 26.92 -10.98 -12.27
CA MET A 696 26.12 -11.09 -13.49
C MET A 696 26.97 -11.66 -14.64
N PRO A 697 27.11 -13.00 -14.76
CA PRO A 697 27.93 -13.62 -15.81
C PRO A 697 27.37 -13.43 -17.23
N ALA A 698 26.09 -13.08 -17.37
CA ALA A 698 25.49 -12.77 -18.66
C ALA A 698 25.82 -11.35 -19.17
N LEU A 699 26.43 -10.50 -18.32
CA LEU A 699 26.71 -9.11 -18.62
C LEU A 699 27.83 -9.01 -19.67
N ARG A 700 27.53 -8.37 -20.80
CA ARG A 700 28.48 -8.13 -21.90
C ARG A 700 28.92 -6.67 -21.96
N TRP A 701 28.05 -5.74 -21.56
CA TRP A 701 28.31 -4.31 -21.62
C TRP A 701 28.13 -3.68 -20.25
N LEU A 702 29.15 -2.97 -19.76
CA LEU A 702 29.08 -2.19 -18.52
C LEU A 702 29.59 -0.77 -18.78
N ASP A 703 28.74 0.23 -18.52
CA ASP A 703 29.04 1.66 -18.76
C ASP A 703 29.58 1.92 -20.18
N GLY A 704 29.01 1.25 -21.18
CA GLY A 704 29.38 1.38 -22.59
C GLY A 704 30.66 0.64 -23.00
N VAL A 705 31.32 -0.08 -22.08
CA VAL A 705 32.51 -0.88 -22.35
C VAL A 705 32.11 -2.35 -22.51
N GLU A 706 32.58 -2.97 -23.59
CA GLU A 706 32.44 -4.41 -23.81
C GLU A 706 33.38 -5.19 -22.87
N LEU A 707 32.80 -6.13 -22.13
CA LEU A 707 33.49 -6.99 -21.17
C LEU A 707 34.02 -8.24 -21.89
N GLN A 708 35.28 -8.59 -21.62
CA GLN A 708 35.97 -9.76 -22.20
C GLN A 708 35.69 -11.06 -21.47
#